data_AF-A0AA96Y7P1-F1
#
_entry.id   AF-A0AA96Y7P1-F1
#
_cell.length_a   1.000
_cell.length_b   1.000
_cell.length_c   1.000
_cell.angle_alpha   90.00
_cell.angle_beta   90.00
_cell.angle_gamma   90.00
#
_symmetry.space_group_name_H-M   'P 1'
#
loop_
_entity.id
_entity.type
_entity.pdbx_description
1 polymer ?
#
loop_
_entity_poly.entity_id
_entity_poly.type
_entity_poly.pdbx_seq_one_letter_code
_entity_poly.pdbx_strand_id
1 'polypeptide(L)'
;MKKPARRTRPAQKQSPSSSSMAARHLRITPPRVKVFVSPEPPSPETTAAPRPKVNVWVGRFAKQPASESRSVDLSLEDSLEDWEEAFLAENPPVESNGVKLLVSPPPPKQRPWLGSLLATLLWLGSGSFVAMVGCTAFWLIVNPGRVSWLGWALPEWNREAFIRDDTPRSWGAIQAEAAQQNRTLGTPLMRSVGRGASAEKATVVLVPVLAAQPRCADPAEACLHLVELRAYHLETPLDSAGRLSSDTRLQLGDRLPVAGPREFGVVSLLPEGAPAGQGSTRRLPLQQIEPIEGDAPKPDGWFSLSGQQRRGSQAIAYGQIGYYDAAQRRLRLLLSWSSLVRRPRWQAVTGDDPPELVVDQTVGLEPQFTVYQVKPAEGGIVRLEAIALEQPPFASQSLENALFLARNGLWSHARAWMEGYKKRNPKTWNAAAQAQLDLIALHAAATRAQAERDRASPSQRLATLIIDSRWEAAIALLQTALRDGADLRTLIGGDANRWRQRAEAMLRVDADHTDAQFIGGLVVMLRQGREEAIAWLQTQNCAPIPKTPASPLHPRTQAVLRRLDQLPLHGQTLYPSRLIGTATPLPSPRPGDWDTPDGSALPTLPDGEVWYRISLTRYHDGTTWQHAPFSQLSSRLTPGFLWNQLGLGDSQSAAYGNRPTLQYTTWNPQAQMQSHPLTVRALRLQGSAIQLLASGQPLGDSLANRPHLVLSEAALNWELPTDSTSLAALQLQQPQQGSAILRTLATELRRARPNLPLPPADDPEALAQAFGSWSVQLADLTGDSRRDHSNRQPEVILVLHPDLLDPPPAEPAPESDDLELLGASPSPPAPSPAPSSASSDAPLRTLIFSASGSLVYNELTTNTQLVAIARLEGETAPVLVITQGDRVTLRRWLASPQRFEPID
;
A
#
# COMPACT_ATOMS: atom_id res chain seq x y z
N MET A 1 35.09 -67.15 12.25
CA MET A 1 34.73 -67.43 13.65
C MET A 1 33.47 -66.63 14.02
N LYS A 2 32.46 -67.34 14.55
CA LYS A 2 31.26 -66.92 15.33
C LYS A 2 30.19 -65.96 14.73
N LYS A 3 29.14 -66.59 14.17
CA LYS A 3 27.68 -66.36 14.45
C LYS A 3 27.38 -66.63 15.96
N PRO A 4 26.18 -66.38 16.56
CA PRO A 4 24.79 -66.32 16.02
C PRO A 4 23.97 -65.12 16.64
N ALA A 5 22.65 -64.90 16.56
CA ALA A 5 21.49 -65.79 16.55
C ALA A 5 20.19 -65.10 16.09
N ARG A 6 19.20 -65.95 15.80
CA ARG A 6 17.88 -65.76 15.20
C ARG A 6 16.82 -66.16 16.25
N ARG A 7 15.69 -65.46 16.39
CA ARG A 7 14.45 -66.00 16.99
C ARG A 7 13.16 -65.33 16.47
N THR A 8 12.50 -66.07 15.57
CA THR A 8 11.06 -66.38 15.43
C THR A 8 9.93 -65.53 16.07
N ARG A 9 9.04 -65.02 15.19
CA ARG A 9 7.54 -65.06 15.10
C ARG A 9 6.70 -65.59 16.29
N PRO A 10 5.45 -65.08 16.48
CA PRO A 10 4.30 -65.60 15.71
C PRO A 10 3.26 -64.56 15.23
N ALA A 11 2.31 -65.06 14.45
CA ALA A 11 1.25 -64.38 13.71
C ALA A 11 -0.02 -64.15 14.55
N GLN A 12 -0.83 -63.13 14.19
CA GLN A 12 -2.28 -63.22 14.31
C GLN A 12 -3.00 -62.33 13.29
N LYS A 13 -3.87 -62.98 12.50
CA LYS A 13 -4.83 -62.40 11.56
C LYS A 13 -5.91 -61.62 12.33
N GLN A 14 -6.39 -60.52 11.76
CA GLN A 14 -7.81 -60.14 11.78
C GLN A 14 -8.12 -59.14 10.66
N SER A 15 -8.93 -59.58 9.70
CA SER A 15 -9.70 -58.71 8.81
C SER A 15 -10.85 -58.04 9.59
N PRO A 16 -11.32 -56.86 9.14
CA PRO A 16 -12.72 -56.80 8.70
C PRO A 16 -12.82 -56.10 7.32
N SER A 17 -13.55 -56.68 6.38
CA SER A 17 -14.99 -56.48 6.16
C SER A 17 -15.26 -55.26 5.27
N SER A 18 -15.69 -55.56 4.06
CA SER A 18 -16.28 -54.65 3.10
C SER A 18 -17.59 -54.08 3.66
N SER A 19 -17.83 -52.80 3.40
CA SER A 19 -19.19 -52.24 3.41
C SER A 19 -19.28 -51.07 2.44
N SER A 20 -19.95 -51.35 1.33
CA SER A 20 -20.95 -50.50 0.67
C SER A 20 -20.58 -49.04 0.38
N MET A 21 -20.20 -48.79 -0.88
CA MET A 21 -20.29 -47.47 -1.50
C MET A 21 -21.75 -47.05 -1.61
N ALA A 22 -22.17 -46.08 -0.80
CA ALA A 22 -23.39 -45.30 -1.05
C ALA A 22 -23.03 -44.08 -1.91
N ALA A 23 -23.36 -44.14 -3.20
CA ALA A 23 -23.33 -43.00 -4.11
C ALA A 23 -24.38 -41.97 -3.67
N ARG A 24 -23.94 -40.85 -3.09
CA ARG A 24 -24.79 -39.66 -2.89
C ARG A 24 -24.62 -38.73 -4.09
N HIS A 25 -25.67 -38.65 -4.91
CA HIS A 25 -25.83 -37.65 -5.95
C HIS A 25 -25.83 -36.24 -5.35
N LEU A 26 -24.78 -35.46 -5.63
CA LEU A 26 -24.75 -34.01 -5.41
C LEU A 26 -25.53 -33.32 -6.54
N ARG A 27 -26.75 -32.85 -6.21
CA ARG A 27 -27.49 -31.89 -7.04
C ARG A 27 -26.77 -30.54 -6.95
N ILE A 28 -26.08 -30.16 -8.02
CA ILE A 28 -25.57 -28.81 -8.21
C ILE A 28 -26.76 -27.92 -8.59
N THR A 29 -27.09 -26.96 -7.72
CA THR A 29 -28.09 -25.92 -7.99
C THR A 29 -27.34 -24.70 -8.53
N PRO A 30 -27.68 -24.15 -9.71
CA PRO A 30 -27.00 -22.96 -10.23
C PRO A 30 -27.34 -21.71 -9.40
N PRO A 31 -26.41 -20.76 -9.23
CA PRO A 31 -26.63 -19.57 -8.43
C PRO A 31 -27.62 -18.60 -9.11
N ARG A 32 -28.60 -18.13 -8.33
CA ARG A 32 -29.48 -17.01 -8.68
C ARG A 32 -28.69 -15.70 -8.68
N VAL A 33 -28.54 -15.07 -9.85
CA VAL A 33 -28.05 -13.70 -9.97
C VAL A 33 -29.19 -12.75 -9.62
N LYS A 34 -29.05 -12.01 -8.51
CA LYS A 34 -29.90 -10.86 -8.19
C LYS A 34 -29.29 -9.62 -8.86
N VAL A 35 -30.00 -9.06 -9.83
CA VAL A 35 -29.66 -7.77 -10.44
C VAL A 35 -30.20 -6.67 -9.53
N PHE A 36 -29.30 -5.87 -8.95
CA PHE A 36 -29.66 -4.61 -8.29
C PHE A 36 -29.64 -3.51 -9.35
N VAL A 37 -30.79 -2.89 -9.59
CA VAL A 37 -30.92 -1.65 -10.36
C VAL A 37 -30.98 -0.51 -9.34
N SER A 38 -29.94 0.33 -9.29
CA SER A 38 -30.00 1.60 -8.56
C SER A 38 -30.68 2.67 -9.43
N PRO A 39 -31.53 3.53 -8.85
CA PRO A 39 -32.21 4.61 -9.57
C PRO A 39 -31.28 5.82 -9.71
N GLU A 40 -31.21 6.40 -10.91
CA GLU A 40 -30.55 7.67 -11.17
C GLU A 40 -31.58 8.82 -11.08
N PRO A 41 -31.25 9.99 -10.50
CA PRO A 41 -32.20 11.08 -10.27
C PRO A 41 -32.42 11.93 -11.52
N PRO A 42 -33.56 12.66 -11.62
CA PRO A 42 -33.89 13.43 -12.81
C PRO A 42 -33.16 14.79 -12.82
N SER A 43 -32.81 15.25 -14.02
CA SER A 43 -32.51 16.67 -14.27
C SER A 43 -33.11 17.10 -15.63
N PRO A 44 -33.47 18.37 -15.79
CA PRO A 44 -34.55 18.79 -16.68
C PRO A 44 -34.05 19.16 -18.09
N GLU A 45 -34.95 18.95 -19.06
CA GLU A 45 -35.38 19.85 -20.15
C GLU A 45 -34.54 21.11 -20.45
N THR A 46 -34.26 21.58 -21.67
CA THR A 46 -34.64 21.25 -23.06
C THR A 46 -33.83 22.22 -23.94
N THR A 47 -33.31 21.79 -25.10
CA THR A 47 -33.50 22.49 -26.41
C THR A 47 -32.90 21.70 -27.57
N ALA A 48 -33.69 21.60 -28.63
CA ALA A 48 -33.56 20.70 -29.77
C ALA A 48 -32.92 21.36 -31.00
N ALA A 49 -32.29 20.57 -31.89
CA ALA A 49 -32.47 20.53 -33.37
C ALA A 49 -31.50 19.46 -33.99
N PRO A 50 -31.65 19.06 -35.28
CA PRO A 50 -32.10 17.72 -35.66
C PRO A 50 -30.97 16.79 -36.16
N ARG A 51 -31.14 15.48 -35.96
CA ARG A 51 -30.25 14.43 -36.51
C ARG A 51 -30.82 13.81 -37.80
N PRO A 52 -29.99 13.49 -38.79
CA PRO A 52 -30.40 12.82 -40.01
C PRO A 52 -30.65 11.32 -39.79
N LYS A 53 -31.62 10.78 -40.55
CA LYS A 53 -32.00 9.37 -40.59
C LYS A 53 -30.87 8.53 -41.19
N VAL A 54 -30.45 7.48 -40.48
CA VAL A 54 -29.65 6.37 -41.03
C VAL A 54 -30.43 5.08 -40.78
N ASN A 55 -30.80 4.41 -41.87
CA ASN A 55 -31.45 3.10 -41.84
C ASN A 55 -30.38 2.02 -41.56
N VAL A 56 -30.60 1.20 -40.53
CA VAL A 56 -29.78 0.01 -40.24
C VAL A 56 -30.63 -1.23 -40.48
N TRP A 57 -30.19 -2.04 -41.45
CA TRP A 57 -30.66 -3.40 -41.68
C TRP A 57 -30.02 -4.34 -40.65
N VAL A 58 -30.84 -5.12 -39.94
CA VAL A 58 -30.38 -6.17 -39.01
C VAL A 58 -30.72 -7.53 -39.63
N GLY A 59 -29.70 -8.22 -40.14
CA GLY A 59 -29.80 -9.61 -40.57
C GLY A 59 -29.64 -10.57 -39.37
N ARG A 60 -30.64 -11.41 -39.13
CA ARG A 60 -30.58 -12.56 -38.23
C ARG A 60 -29.89 -13.72 -38.95
N PHE A 61 -28.86 -14.31 -38.34
CA PHE A 61 -28.42 -15.67 -38.67
C PHE A 61 -28.56 -16.57 -37.45
N ALA A 62 -29.28 -17.66 -37.64
CA ALA A 62 -29.54 -18.72 -36.67
C ALA A 62 -28.29 -19.61 -36.52
N LYS A 63 -27.99 -19.98 -35.27
CA LYS A 63 -27.01 -21.00 -34.89
C LYS A 63 -27.66 -22.39 -34.92
N GLN A 64 -26.96 -23.36 -35.51
CA GLN A 64 -27.12 -24.77 -35.19
C GLN A 64 -25.73 -25.37 -34.88
N PRO A 65 -25.62 -26.33 -33.93
CA PRO A 65 -24.35 -26.79 -33.39
C PRO A 65 -23.83 -28.03 -34.13
N ALA A 66 -22.50 -28.19 -34.18
CA ALA A 66 -21.85 -29.41 -34.63
C ALA A 66 -21.09 -30.09 -33.47
N SER A 67 -21.16 -31.41 -33.53
CA SER A 67 -20.94 -32.43 -32.52
C SER A 67 -19.50 -32.96 -32.41
N GLU A 68 -19.24 -33.55 -31.25
CA GLU A 68 -18.38 -34.71 -30.94
C GLU A 68 -17.52 -35.30 -32.07
N SER A 69 -16.21 -35.32 -31.80
CA SER A 69 -15.23 -36.18 -32.46
C SER A 69 -15.07 -37.49 -31.68
N ARG A 70 -15.37 -38.63 -32.32
CA ARG A 70 -14.96 -39.97 -31.89
C ARG A 70 -14.34 -40.70 -33.07
N SER A 71 -13.15 -41.23 -32.84
CA SER A 71 -12.31 -42.04 -33.72
C SER A 71 -12.92 -43.39 -34.07
N VAL A 72 -12.84 -43.82 -35.34
CA VAL A 72 -12.71 -45.23 -35.78
C VAL A 72 -12.04 -45.27 -37.17
N ASP A 73 -10.96 -46.05 -37.27
CA ASP A 73 -10.30 -46.54 -38.49
C ASP A 73 -11.22 -47.45 -39.32
N LEU A 74 -11.08 -47.45 -40.66
CA LEU A 74 -10.98 -48.67 -41.48
C LEU A 74 -10.70 -48.32 -42.95
N SER A 75 -9.67 -48.97 -43.47
CA SER A 75 -9.20 -49.10 -44.84
C SER A 75 -10.20 -49.87 -45.74
N LEU A 76 -10.24 -49.54 -47.04
CA LEU A 76 -9.96 -50.49 -48.14
C LEU A 76 -9.97 -49.81 -49.52
N GLU A 77 -9.28 -50.47 -50.45
CA GLU A 77 -8.87 -50.13 -51.81
C GLU A 77 -9.98 -50.08 -52.89
N ASP A 78 -9.52 -49.59 -54.05
CA ASP A 78 -9.84 -49.98 -55.44
C ASP A 78 -10.70 -49.06 -56.34
N SER A 79 -9.95 -48.36 -57.21
CA SER A 79 -9.96 -48.51 -58.67
C SER A 79 -10.96 -47.75 -59.56
N LEU A 80 -10.35 -47.05 -60.52
CA LEU A 80 -10.64 -46.98 -61.97
C LEU A 80 -11.72 -46.03 -62.52
N GLU A 81 -11.21 -45.24 -63.49
CA GLU A 81 -11.80 -44.94 -64.81
C GLU A 81 -12.77 -43.74 -64.99
N ASP A 82 -12.19 -42.67 -65.56
CA ASP A 82 -12.40 -42.26 -66.97
C ASP A 82 -13.59 -41.36 -67.42
N TRP A 83 -13.17 -40.33 -68.17
CA TRP A 83 -13.79 -39.49 -69.22
C TRP A 83 -14.97 -38.51 -68.98
N GLU A 84 -14.60 -37.26 -69.30
CA GLU A 84 -15.26 -36.11 -69.93
C GLU A 84 -16.61 -36.26 -70.70
N GLU A 85 -17.25 -35.08 -70.79
CA GLU A 85 -18.29 -34.60 -71.73
C GLU A 85 -19.76 -34.99 -71.51
N ALA A 86 -20.60 -34.00 -71.18
CA ALA A 86 -21.66 -33.53 -72.08
C ALA A 86 -22.41 -32.31 -71.52
N PHE A 87 -22.41 -31.25 -72.32
CA PHE A 87 -23.22 -30.03 -72.23
C PHE A 87 -24.60 -30.24 -72.89
N LEU A 88 -25.51 -29.26 -72.70
CA LEU A 88 -26.86 -29.02 -73.28
C LEU A 88 -28.00 -29.35 -72.29
N ALA A 89 -29.05 -28.52 -72.11
CA ALA A 89 -29.69 -27.57 -73.00
C ALA A 89 -30.49 -26.49 -72.21
N GLU A 90 -30.74 -25.33 -72.81
CA GLU A 90 -32.10 -24.76 -73.05
C GLU A 90 -32.02 -23.35 -73.69
N ASN A 91 -32.70 -23.20 -74.84
CA ASN A 91 -33.19 -21.97 -75.50
C ASN A 91 -34.75 -22.05 -75.45
N PRO A 92 -35.60 -21.05 -75.86
CA PRO A 92 -35.41 -19.86 -76.73
C PRO A 92 -36.25 -18.63 -76.21
N PRO A 93 -36.83 -17.66 -77.00
CA PRO A 93 -36.74 -17.30 -78.44
C PRO A 93 -36.49 -15.79 -78.75
N VAL A 94 -35.81 -15.45 -79.87
CA VAL A 94 -36.27 -14.98 -81.22
C VAL A 94 -36.99 -13.63 -81.28
N GLU A 95 -36.36 -12.62 -81.92
CA GLU A 95 -37.04 -11.67 -82.84
C GLU A 95 -36.06 -10.85 -83.71
N SER A 96 -36.58 -10.41 -84.87
CA SER A 96 -36.11 -9.36 -85.82
C SER A 96 -35.42 -9.76 -87.15
N ASN A 97 -36.28 -9.96 -88.16
CA ASN A 97 -36.41 -9.18 -89.41
C ASN A 97 -35.22 -8.96 -90.35
N GLY A 98 -35.32 -9.58 -91.54
CA GLY A 98 -35.58 -8.81 -92.77
C GLY A 98 -34.42 -8.59 -93.76
N VAL A 99 -34.21 -9.57 -94.65
CA VAL A 99 -33.36 -9.45 -95.86
C VAL A 99 -34.17 -8.85 -97.01
N LYS A 100 -33.60 -7.88 -97.74
CA LYS A 100 -34.02 -7.50 -99.10
C LYS A 100 -32.86 -7.68 -100.09
N LEU A 101 -33.06 -8.61 -101.02
CA LEU A 101 -32.27 -8.85 -102.23
C LEU A 101 -32.74 -7.92 -103.36
N LEU A 102 -31.82 -7.22 -104.02
CA LEU A 102 -32.02 -6.65 -105.35
C LEU A 102 -30.72 -6.80 -106.16
N VAL A 103 -30.85 -7.36 -107.36
CA VAL A 103 -29.77 -7.69 -108.30
C VAL A 103 -29.79 -6.70 -109.49
N SER A 104 -28.63 -6.04 -109.69
CA SER A 104 -27.94 -5.54 -110.90
C SER A 104 -28.64 -4.70 -112.00
N PRO A 105 -27.89 -3.72 -112.57
CA PRO A 105 -27.25 -3.96 -113.88
C PRO A 105 -25.79 -3.41 -114.01
N PRO A 106 -24.98 -3.84 -115.02
CA PRO A 106 -23.57 -3.44 -115.22
C PRO A 106 -23.42 -2.32 -116.29
N PRO A 107 -22.21 -1.81 -116.63
CA PRO A 107 -21.77 -0.44 -116.34
C PRO A 107 -21.63 0.47 -117.59
N PRO A 108 -21.21 1.74 -117.41
CA PRO A 108 -20.23 2.29 -118.35
C PRO A 108 -18.90 2.74 -117.68
N LYS A 109 -17.83 2.34 -118.35
CA LYS A 109 -16.44 2.80 -118.18
C LYS A 109 -16.33 4.31 -118.29
N GLN A 110 -15.56 4.94 -117.40
CA GLN A 110 -14.36 5.72 -117.75
C GLN A 110 -13.53 6.07 -116.50
N ARG A 111 -12.23 5.78 -116.58
CA ARG A 111 -11.16 6.22 -115.67
C ARG A 111 -10.74 7.67 -116.05
N PRO A 112 -10.20 8.46 -115.11
CA PRO A 112 -8.73 8.54 -115.00
C PRO A 112 -8.28 8.45 -113.53
N TRP A 113 -7.61 7.38 -113.10
CA TRP A 113 -6.14 7.28 -113.06
C TRP A 113 -5.38 8.49 -112.46
N LEU A 114 -5.95 9.15 -111.45
CA LEU A 114 -5.18 10.02 -110.52
C LEU A 114 -5.60 9.86 -109.04
N GLY A 115 -6.83 9.40 -108.77
CA GLY A 115 -7.28 9.08 -107.39
C GLY A 115 -6.71 7.78 -106.81
N SER A 116 -6.17 6.88 -107.65
CA SER A 116 -5.67 5.56 -107.21
C SER A 116 -4.26 5.61 -106.61
N LEU A 117 -3.46 6.62 -106.92
CA LEU A 117 -2.10 6.79 -106.36
C LEU A 117 -2.15 7.45 -104.98
N LEU A 118 -3.08 8.39 -104.77
CA LEU A 118 -3.31 8.99 -103.45
C LEU A 118 -3.92 7.98 -102.47
N ALA A 119 -4.83 7.13 -102.96
CA ALA A 119 -5.44 6.07 -102.15
C ALA A 119 -4.43 4.95 -101.79
N THR A 120 -3.50 4.58 -102.69
CA THR A 120 -2.47 3.58 -102.37
C THR A 120 -1.37 4.13 -101.45
N LEU A 121 -1.00 5.41 -101.57
CA LEU A 121 -0.11 6.07 -100.59
C LEU A 121 -0.76 6.25 -99.21
N LEU A 122 -2.07 6.55 -99.15
CA LEU A 122 -2.81 6.57 -97.87
C LEU A 122 -2.95 5.17 -97.26
N TRP A 123 -3.17 4.12 -98.07
CA TRP A 123 -3.31 2.74 -97.59
C TRP A 123 -1.98 2.09 -97.17
N LEU A 124 -0.88 2.40 -97.86
CA LEU A 124 0.46 1.97 -97.45
C LEU A 124 0.96 2.75 -96.22
N GLY A 125 0.59 4.03 -96.09
CA GLY A 125 0.83 4.82 -94.89
C GLY A 125 0.01 4.33 -93.68
N SER A 126 -1.27 3.98 -93.87
CA SER A 126 -2.13 3.51 -92.78
C SER A 126 -1.77 2.10 -92.31
N GLY A 127 -1.35 1.21 -93.22
CA GLY A 127 -0.89 -0.14 -92.84
C GLY A 127 0.36 -0.11 -91.95
N SER A 128 1.34 0.73 -92.29
CA SER A 128 2.54 0.90 -91.46
C SER A 128 2.23 1.62 -90.13
N PHE A 129 1.28 2.56 -90.11
CA PHE A 129 0.88 3.26 -88.89
C PHE A 129 0.11 2.34 -87.94
N VAL A 130 -0.81 1.51 -88.44
CA VAL A 130 -1.55 0.54 -87.61
C VAL A 130 -0.63 -0.58 -87.12
N ALA A 131 0.32 -1.05 -87.93
CA ALA A 131 1.32 -2.02 -87.49
C ALA A 131 2.28 -1.42 -86.45
N MET A 132 2.72 -0.17 -86.62
CA MET A 132 3.57 0.52 -85.66
C MET A 132 2.81 0.79 -84.36
N VAL A 133 1.60 1.34 -84.41
CA VAL A 133 0.74 1.58 -83.23
C VAL A 133 0.37 0.27 -82.54
N GLY A 134 0.05 -0.78 -83.30
CA GLY A 134 -0.26 -2.11 -82.76
C GLY A 134 0.95 -2.78 -82.11
N CYS A 135 2.14 -2.68 -82.73
CA CYS A 135 3.37 -3.22 -82.15
C CYS A 135 3.81 -2.41 -80.92
N THR A 136 3.63 -1.09 -80.94
CA THR A 136 3.90 -0.22 -79.79
C THR A 136 2.92 -0.48 -78.64
N ALA A 137 1.63 -0.69 -78.94
CA ALA A 137 0.60 -1.07 -77.96
C ALA A 137 0.86 -2.46 -77.38
N PHE A 138 1.23 -3.43 -78.22
CA PHE A 138 1.63 -4.77 -77.78
C PHE A 138 2.87 -4.71 -76.87
N TRP A 139 3.88 -3.91 -77.22
CA TRP A 139 5.05 -3.68 -76.37
C TRP A 139 4.72 -2.95 -75.06
N LEU A 140 3.80 -1.98 -75.08
CA LEU A 140 3.30 -1.29 -73.88
C LEU A 140 2.50 -2.21 -72.95
N ILE A 141 1.79 -3.20 -73.49
CA ILE A 141 1.04 -4.20 -72.72
C ILE A 141 1.98 -5.26 -72.14
N VAL A 142 2.92 -5.78 -72.95
CA VAL A 142 3.80 -6.89 -72.56
C VAL A 142 4.97 -6.42 -71.68
N ASN A 143 5.48 -5.19 -71.86
CA ASN A 143 6.60 -4.67 -71.06
C ASN A 143 6.69 -3.12 -71.10
N PRO A 144 5.86 -2.39 -70.33
CA PRO A 144 5.76 -0.92 -70.42
C PRO A 144 7.06 -0.17 -70.10
N GLY A 145 8.03 -0.80 -69.41
CA GLY A 145 9.29 -0.18 -68.99
C GLY A 145 10.40 -0.10 -70.05
N ARG A 146 10.25 -0.69 -71.24
CA ARG A 146 11.31 -0.69 -72.29
C ARG A 146 11.21 0.47 -73.31
N VAL A 147 10.18 1.30 -73.25
CA VAL A 147 9.96 2.43 -74.17
C VAL A 147 10.47 3.75 -73.58
N SER A 148 11.73 3.77 -73.12
CA SER A 148 12.35 4.97 -72.52
C SER A 148 12.56 6.11 -73.53
N TRP A 149 12.56 5.79 -74.83
CA TRP A 149 12.66 6.77 -75.90
C TRP A 149 11.37 7.59 -76.10
N LEU A 150 10.26 7.38 -75.38
CA LEU A 150 9.10 8.28 -75.44
C LEU A 150 9.14 9.45 -74.43
N GLY A 151 10.14 9.46 -73.55
CA GLY A 151 10.25 10.49 -72.49
C GLY A 151 10.47 11.93 -73.00
N TRP A 152 11.01 12.10 -74.21
CA TRP A 152 11.21 13.43 -74.82
C TRP A 152 9.92 14.02 -75.41
N ALA A 153 8.92 13.20 -75.75
CA ALA A 153 7.68 13.63 -76.38
C ALA A 153 6.50 13.84 -75.41
N LEU A 154 6.66 13.44 -74.14
CA LEU A 154 5.64 13.63 -73.09
C LEU A 154 5.89 14.95 -72.32
N PRO A 155 4.84 15.76 -72.08
CA PRO A 155 4.95 16.95 -71.24
C PRO A 155 5.24 16.58 -69.78
N GLU A 156 5.86 17.49 -69.02
CA GLU A 156 6.41 17.20 -67.67
C GLU A 156 5.42 16.56 -66.69
N TRP A 157 4.13 16.87 -66.80
CA TRP A 157 3.08 16.37 -65.90
C TRP A 157 2.75 14.88 -66.05
N ASN A 158 3.26 14.18 -67.07
CA ASN A 158 2.92 12.77 -67.36
C ASN A 158 4.12 11.82 -67.44
N ARG A 159 5.34 12.30 -67.17
CA ARG A 159 6.55 11.44 -67.17
C ARG A 159 6.58 10.46 -65.99
N GLU A 160 5.92 10.81 -64.88
CA GLU A 160 5.96 10.06 -63.62
C GLU A 160 5.02 8.83 -63.61
N ALA A 161 3.95 8.83 -64.41
CA ALA A 161 2.96 7.74 -64.45
C ALA A 161 3.49 6.44 -65.09
N PHE A 162 4.62 6.49 -65.81
CA PHE A 162 5.18 5.35 -66.55
C PHE A 162 6.48 4.79 -65.95
N ILE A 163 7.00 5.40 -64.88
CA ILE A 163 8.20 4.92 -64.20
C ILE A 163 7.75 3.88 -63.17
N ARG A 164 7.92 2.59 -63.47
CA ARG A 164 7.75 1.55 -62.44
C ARG A 164 8.64 1.90 -61.24
N ASP A 165 8.07 1.72 -60.06
CA ASP A 165 8.75 1.91 -58.78
C ASP A 165 10.03 1.05 -58.65
N ASP A 166 10.20 0.02 -59.48
CA ASP A 166 11.37 -0.89 -59.52
C ASP A 166 12.54 -0.42 -60.39
N THR A 167 12.46 0.76 -61.02
CA THR A 167 13.58 1.29 -61.83
C THR A 167 14.61 2.01 -60.95
N PRO A 168 15.93 1.82 -61.15
CA PRO A 168 16.94 2.52 -60.36
C PRO A 168 16.85 4.04 -60.54
N ARG A 169 16.63 4.76 -59.43
CA ARG A 169 16.57 6.24 -59.40
C ARG A 169 17.76 6.81 -58.65
N SER A 170 18.22 7.99 -59.03
CA SER A 170 19.29 8.66 -58.30
C SER A 170 18.78 9.17 -56.94
N TRP A 171 19.65 9.22 -55.93
CA TRP A 171 19.30 9.72 -54.61
C TRP A 171 18.74 11.15 -54.67
N GLY A 172 19.29 12.01 -55.52
CA GLY A 172 18.78 13.37 -55.73
C GLY A 172 17.35 13.39 -56.29
N ALA A 173 17.01 12.46 -57.20
CA ALA A 173 15.65 12.32 -57.71
C ALA A 173 14.67 11.82 -56.63
N ILE A 174 15.11 10.88 -55.79
CA ILE A 174 14.31 10.37 -54.67
C ILE A 174 14.04 11.47 -53.63
N GLN A 175 15.04 12.32 -53.35
CA GLN A 175 14.88 13.49 -52.49
C GLN A 175 13.90 14.51 -53.07
N ALA A 176 14.00 14.80 -54.38
CA ALA A 176 13.10 15.72 -55.06
C ALA A 176 11.65 15.23 -55.08
N GLU A 177 11.43 13.94 -55.34
CA GLU A 177 10.11 13.30 -55.32
C GLU A 177 9.46 13.40 -53.92
N ALA A 178 10.23 13.13 -52.86
CA ALA A 178 9.72 13.28 -51.50
C ALA A 178 9.31 14.73 -51.20
N ALA A 179 10.13 15.70 -51.60
CA ALA A 179 9.85 17.12 -51.41
C ALA A 179 8.58 17.56 -52.17
N GLN A 180 8.37 17.11 -53.41
CA GLN A 180 7.15 17.36 -54.19
C GLN A 180 5.89 16.83 -53.50
N GLN A 181 6.00 15.75 -52.74
CA GLN A 181 4.90 15.14 -51.98
C GLN A 181 4.70 15.78 -50.59
N ASN A 182 5.36 16.91 -50.29
CA ASN A 182 5.41 17.51 -48.95
C ASN A 182 5.89 16.52 -47.87
N ARG A 183 6.81 15.62 -48.23
CA ARG A 183 7.49 14.69 -47.33
C ARG A 183 8.96 15.06 -47.25
N THR A 184 9.59 14.69 -46.15
CA THR A 184 11.04 14.85 -45.97
C THR A 184 11.66 13.49 -45.73
N LEU A 185 12.79 13.20 -46.39
CA LEU A 185 13.54 11.98 -46.10
C LEU A 185 14.40 12.21 -44.86
N GLY A 186 14.31 11.30 -43.89
CA GLY A 186 15.22 11.31 -42.75
C GLY A 186 16.54 10.62 -43.08
N THR A 187 17.41 10.49 -42.07
CA THR A 187 18.74 9.89 -42.23
C THR A 187 18.64 8.43 -42.65
N PRO A 188 19.27 8.01 -43.77
CA PRO A 188 19.24 6.63 -44.23
C PRO A 188 20.08 5.71 -43.34
N LEU A 189 19.56 4.52 -43.05
CA LEU A 189 20.27 3.46 -42.33
C LEU A 189 20.76 2.40 -43.33
N MET A 190 22.08 2.29 -43.48
CA MET A 190 22.71 1.31 -44.36
C MET A 190 22.95 0.00 -43.61
N ARG A 191 22.61 -1.14 -44.22
CA ARG A 191 22.82 -2.48 -43.68
C ARG A 191 23.43 -3.39 -44.75
N SER A 192 24.51 -4.08 -44.41
CA SER A 192 25.01 -5.19 -45.22
C SER A 192 24.20 -6.44 -44.86
N VAL A 193 23.50 -7.03 -45.82
CA VAL A 193 22.69 -8.23 -45.62
C VAL A 193 23.22 -9.36 -46.49
N GLY A 194 23.42 -10.55 -45.89
CA GLY A 194 23.85 -11.74 -46.61
C GLY A 194 22.68 -12.43 -47.34
N ARG A 195 22.88 -12.81 -48.60
CA ARG A 195 21.90 -13.58 -49.39
C ARG A 195 22.27 -15.07 -49.36
N GLY A 196 21.91 -15.77 -48.28
CA GLY A 196 22.12 -17.23 -48.15
C GLY A 196 23.57 -17.67 -47.79
N ALA A 197 23.83 -18.97 -47.91
CA ALA A 197 25.07 -19.64 -47.44
C ALA A 197 26.33 -19.38 -48.29
N SER A 198 26.20 -18.69 -49.42
CA SER A 198 27.31 -18.30 -50.30
C SER A 198 27.26 -16.78 -50.46
N ALA A 199 27.84 -16.06 -49.48
CA ALA A 199 27.48 -14.66 -49.21
C ALA A 199 28.24 -13.64 -50.10
N GLU A 200 27.66 -13.29 -51.24
CA GLU A 200 27.81 -11.93 -51.76
C GLU A 200 27.00 -10.99 -50.85
N LYS A 201 27.66 -10.06 -50.15
CA LYS A 201 27.03 -9.12 -49.23
C LYS A 201 26.34 -8.03 -50.04
N ALA A 202 25.00 -7.99 -50.00
CA ALA A 202 24.24 -6.91 -50.62
C ALA A 202 24.04 -5.78 -49.62
N THR A 203 24.30 -4.53 -50.03
CA THR A 203 24.01 -3.36 -49.20
C THR A 203 22.56 -2.91 -49.44
N VAL A 204 21.80 -2.83 -48.35
CA VAL A 204 20.43 -2.33 -48.32
C VAL A 204 20.41 -1.00 -47.59
N VAL A 205 19.68 -0.04 -48.14
CA VAL A 205 19.54 1.32 -47.60
C VAL A 205 18.09 1.51 -47.15
N LEU A 206 17.89 1.62 -45.84
CA LEU A 206 16.59 1.89 -45.24
C LEU A 206 16.39 3.40 -45.11
N VAL A 207 15.41 3.94 -45.81
CA VAL A 207 15.16 5.39 -45.87
C VAL A 207 13.83 5.71 -45.18
N PRO A 208 13.85 6.44 -44.05
CA PRO A 208 12.63 6.90 -43.38
C PRO A 208 12.00 8.06 -44.17
N VAL A 209 10.69 7.99 -44.40
CA VAL A 209 9.90 9.07 -44.99
C VAL A 209 9.10 9.73 -43.87
N LEU A 210 9.34 11.02 -43.68
CA LEU A 210 8.79 11.83 -42.59
C LEU A 210 7.73 12.81 -43.10
N ALA A 211 6.81 13.19 -42.22
CA ALA A 211 5.75 14.14 -42.50
C ALA A 211 5.44 15.03 -41.30
N ALA A 212 4.93 16.24 -41.55
CA ALA A 212 4.51 17.14 -40.49
C ALA A 212 3.27 16.61 -39.74
N GLN A 213 3.24 16.77 -38.42
CA GLN A 213 2.07 16.44 -37.61
C GLN A 213 0.94 17.48 -37.81
N PRO A 214 -0.34 17.06 -37.73
CA PRO A 214 -1.44 18.01 -37.69
C PRO A 214 -1.35 18.88 -36.43
N ARG A 215 -1.43 20.21 -36.59
CA ARG A 215 -1.32 21.26 -35.54
C ARG A 215 0.09 21.68 -35.11
N CYS A 216 1.11 21.41 -35.91
CA CYS A 216 2.40 22.06 -35.74
C CYS A 216 2.40 23.44 -36.40
N ALA A 217 2.71 24.49 -35.62
CA ALA A 217 2.80 25.86 -36.12
C ALA A 217 4.15 26.14 -36.82
N ASP A 218 5.19 25.35 -36.51
CA ASP A 218 6.51 25.42 -37.15
C ASP A 218 7.04 24.00 -37.45
N PRO A 219 7.52 23.73 -38.67
CA PRO A 219 8.10 22.45 -39.07
C PRO A 219 9.59 22.33 -38.68
N ALA A 220 9.94 22.66 -37.43
CA ALA A 220 11.23 22.26 -36.86
C ALA A 220 11.26 20.72 -36.72
N GLU A 221 12.45 20.09 -36.68
CA GLU A 221 12.64 18.63 -36.61
C GLU A 221 11.76 17.94 -35.54
N ALA A 222 11.40 18.64 -34.46
CA ALA A 222 10.52 18.16 -33.39
C ALA A 222 9.05 17.90 -33.82
N CYS A 223 8.64 18.34 -35.01
CA CYS A 223 7.27 18.24 -35.52
C CYS A 223 7.10 17.23 -36.67
N LEU A 224 8.18 16.57 -37.07
CA LEU A 224 8.16 15.52 -38.10
C LEU A 224 7.93 14.13 -37.45
N HIS A 225 7.22 13.26 -38.17
CA HIS A 225 7.03 11.87 -37.77
C HIS A 225 7.14 10.93 -38.96
N LEU A 226 7.64 9.72 -38.68
CA LEU A 226 7.79 8.62 -39.61
C LEU A 226 6.42 8.09 -40.03
N VAL A 227 6.16 8.15 -41.33
CA VAL A 227 4.91 7.67 -41.95
C VAL A 227 5.13 6.43 -42.82
N GLU A 228 6.34 6.25 -43.33
CA GLU A 228 6.70 5.15 -44.22
C GLU A 228 8.20 4.87 -44.12
N LEU A 229 8.57 3.61 -44.28
CA LEU A 229 9.95 3.15 -44.40
C LEU A 229 10.15 2.51 -45.77
N ARG A 230 11.14 2.98 -46.53
CA ARG A 230 11.49 2.44 -47.84
C ARG A 230 12.81 1.67 -47.77
N ALA A 231 12.86 0.47 -48.34
CA ALA A 231 14.10 -0.30 -48.49
C ALA A 231 14.59 -0.20 -49.93
N TYR A 232 15.83 0.25 -50.11
CA TYR A 232 16.47 0.35 -51.41
C TYR A 232 17.69 -0.57 -51.51
N HIS A 233 17.93 -1.08 -52.71
CA HIS A 233 19.15 -1.76 -53.10
C HIS A 233 20.12 -0.79 -53.78
N LEU A 234 21.40 -0.91 -53.43
CA LEU A 234 22.46 -0.11 -54.01
C LEU A 234 22.88 -0.68 -55.37
N GLU A 235 22.72 0.08 -56.44
CA GLU A 235 23.14 -0.31 -57.81
C GLU A 235 24.50 0.29 -58.19
N THR A 236 24.79 1.48 -57.68
CA THR A 236 26.10 2.15 -57.87
C THR A 236 26.79 2.32 -56.53
N PRO A 237 28.13 2.20 -56.46
CA PRO A 237 28.86 2.32 -55.20
C PRO A 237 28.61 3.66 -54.50
N LEU A 238 28.75 3.64 -53.17
CA LEU A 238 28.75 4.84 -52.33
C LEU A 238 29.95 5.72 -52.69
N ASP A 239 29.90 7.00 -52.30
CA ASP A 239 31.06 7.87 -52.43
C ASP A 239 32.24 7.38 -51.55
N SER A 240 33.41 8.00 -51.72
CA SER A 240 34.62 7.65 -50.95
C SER A 240 34.47 7.85 -49.43
N ALA A 241 33.46 8.59 -48.98
CA ALA A 241 33.12 8.78 -47.56
C ALA A 241 32.03 7.81 -47.06
N GLY A 242 31.59 6.86 -47.90
CA GLY A 242 30.54 5.90 -47.57
C GLY A 242 29.14 6.51 -47.50
N ARG A 243 28.89 7.64 -48.17
CA ARG A 243 27.61 8.37 -48.17
C ARG A 243 26.89 8.24 -49.52
N LEU A 244 25.58 8.48 -49.49
CA LEU A 244 24.76 8.59 -50.70
C LEU A 244 25.06 9.93 -51.37
N SER A 245 25.69 9.87 -52.53
CA SER A 245 25.82 11.04 -53.41
C SER A 245 24.53 11.23 -54.20
N SER A 246 24.28 12.44 -54.71
CA SER A 246 23.10 12.75 -55.52
C SER A 246 22.93 11.83 -56.75
N ASP A 247 24.04 11.31 -57.28
CA ASP A 247 24.08 10.42 -58.45
C ASP A 247 23.99 8.93 -58.09
N THR A 248 24.09 8.58 -56.80
CA THR A 248 23.98 7.20 -56.32
C THR A 248 22.61 6.64 -56.72
N ARG A 249 22.60 5.60 -57.56
CA ARG A 249 21.39 4.94 -58.03
C ARG A 249 20.95 3.86 -57.06
N LEU A 250 19.67 3.96 -56.69
CA LEU A 250 18.99 3.11 -55.74
C LEU A 250 17.77 2.49 -56.43
N GLN A 251 17.65 1.17 -56.35
CA GLN A 251 16.47 0.44 -56.78
C GLN A 251 15.56 0.21 -55.56
N LEU A 252 14.30 0.62 -55.64
CA LEU A 252 13.36 0.35 -54.55
C LEU A 252 13.04 -1.14 -54.48
N GLY A 253 13.21 -1.74 -53.30
CA GLY A 253 12.85 -3.12 -53.00
C GLY A 253 11.49 -3.26 -52.35
N ASP A 254 11.21 -2.44 -51.32
CA ASP A 254 9.95 -2.51 -50.57
C ASP A 254 9.58 -1.18 -49.92
N ARG A 255 8.29 -0.99 -49.61
CA ARG A 255 7.76 0.14 -48.85
C ARG A 255 6.83 -0.37 -47.75
N LEU A 256 7.05 0.12 -46.53
CA LEU A 256 6.25 -0.25 -45.37
C LEU A 256 5.62 1.00 -44.76
N PRO A 257 4.28 1.16 -44.79
CA PRO A 257 3.63 2.22 -44.02
C PRO A 257 3.85 1.97 -42.53
N VAL A 258 4.25 3.02 -41.82
CA VAL A 258 4.59 2.96 -40.39
C VAL A 258 3.54 3.69 -39.58
N ALA A 259 3.03 3.01 -38.55
CA ALA A 259 2.15 3.60 -37.56
C ALA A 259 2.65 3.21 -36.18
N GLY A 260 2.91 4.20 -35.33
CA GLY A 260 3.43 3.94 -33.99
C GLY A 260 2.42 3.29 -33.03
N PRO A 261 2.90 2.91 -31.83
CA PRO A 261 2.11 2.21 -30.83
C PRO A 261 1.00 3.10 -30.28
N ARG A 262 -0.03 2.47 -29.72
CA ARG A 262 -1.12 3.19 -29.03
C ARG A 262 -0.63 3.71 -27.69
N GLU A 263 -1.01 4.93 -27.34
CA GLU A 263 -0.54 5.65 -26.14
C GLU A 263 -0.78 4.84 -24.86
N PHE A 264 -1.94 4.21 -24.70
CA PHE A 264 -2.23 3.40 -23.51
C PHE A 264 -1.20 2.30 -23.25
N GLY A 265 -0.62 1.70 -24.30
CA GLY A 265 0.38 0.64 -24.17
C GLY A 265 1.77 1.16 -23.80
N VAL A 266 2.02 2.45 -23.99
CA VAL A 266 3.27 3.12 -23.63
C VAL A 266 3.20 3.69 -22.23
N VAL A 267 2.07 4.27 -21.85
CA VAL A 267 1.89 4.92 -20.52
C VAL A 267 1.55 3.92 -19.41
N SER A 268 1.26 2.65 -19.73
CA SER A 268 1.02 1.60 -18.73
C SER A 268 2.24 1.27 -17.87
N LEU A 269 3.44 1.70 -18.28
CA LEU A 269 4.66 1.58 -17.46
C LEU A 269 4.71 2.58 -16.30
N LEU A 270 3.86 3.61 -16.30
CA LEU A 270 3.86 4.62 -15.24
C LEU A 270 3.06 4.14 -14.02
N PRO A 271 3.51 4.41 -12.78
CA PRO A 271 2.76 4.12 -11.56
C PRO A 271 1.38 4.81 -11.49
N GLU A 272 1.24 5.98 -12.11
CA GLU A 272 -0.01 6.73 -12.28
C GLU A 272 -0.70 6.41 -13.62
N GLY A 273 -0.21 5.42 -14.35
CA GLY A 273 -0.79 4.97 -15.60
C GLY A 273 -2.20 4.43 -15.37
N ALA A 274 -3.16 4.87 -16.17
CA ALA A 274 -4.51 4.31 -16.14
C ALA A 274 -4.43 2.78 -16.39
N PRO A 275 -5.19 1.97 -15.64
CA PRO A 275 -5.18 0.50 -15.82
C PRO A 275 -5.48 0.14 -17.28
N ALA A 276 -4.95 -1.01 -17.73
CA ALA A 276 -5.11 -1.49 -19.09
C ALA A 276 -6.58 -1.38 -19.56
N GLY A 277 -6.83 -0.50 -20.53
CA GLY A 277 -8.18 -0.21 -21.06
C GLY A 277 -8.74 1.18 -20.77
N GLN A 278 -8.15 1.97 -19.86
CA GLN A 278 -8.57 3.34 -19.53
C GLN A 278 -7.61 4.43 -20.06
N GLY A 279 -6.84 4.12 -21.10
CA GLY A 279 -5.88 5.03 -21.73
C GLY A 279 -6.33 5.52 -23.11
N SER A 280 -5.73 6.63 -23.54
CA SER A 280 -5.89 7.17 -24.90
C SER A 280 -5.52 6.13 -25.96
N THR A 281 -6.37 5.97 -26.98
CA THR A 281 -6.13 5.10 -28.15
C THR A 281 -5.32 5.82 -29.24
N ARG A 282 -4.92 7.08 -28.99
CA ARG A 282 -4.09 7.88 -29.89
C ARG A 282 -2.81 7.12 -30.20
N ARG A 283 -2.43 7.07 -31.49
CA ARG A 283 -1.14 6.53 -31.89
C ARG A 283 -0.05 7.56 -31.63
N LEU A 284 1.04 7.10 -31.03
CA LEU A 284 2.20 7.92 -30.77
C LEU A 284 3.11 7.93 -32.00
N PRO A 285 3.61 9.09 -32.44
CA PRO A 285 4.46 9.19 -33.62
C PRO A 285 5.83 8.54 -33.38
N LEU A 286 6.35 7.82 -34.37
CA LEU A 286 7.75 7.40 -34.41
C LEU A 286 8.55 8.47 -35.15
N GLN A 287 9.82 8.66 -34.81
CA GLN A 287 10.63 9.77 -35.30
C GLN A 287 11.96 9.30 -35.90
N GLN A 288 12.55 8.24 -35.34
CA GLN A 288 13.92 7.82 -35.65
C GLN A 288 13.96 6.34 -36.08
N ILE A 289 14.93 6.01 -36.94
CA ILE A 289 15.35 4.65 -37.26
C ILE A 289 16.82 4.48 -36.87
N GLU A 290 17.14 3.41 -36.16
CA GLU A 290 18.49 3.16 -35.64
C GLU A 290 18.83 1.66 -35.70
N PRO A 291 20.12 1.30 -35.78
CA PRO A 291 20.55 -0.06 -35.50
C PRO A 291 20.28 -0.38 -34.03
N ILE A 292 19.91 -1.63 -33.75
CA ILE A 292 19.77 -2.10 -32.37
C ILE A 292 21.17 -2.33 -31.81
N GLU A 293 21.42 -1.86 -30.59
CA GLU A 293 22.70 -2.00 -29.90
C GLU A 293 23.03 -3.49 -29.64
N GLY A 294 24.31 -3.84 -29.71
CA GLY A 294 24.81 -5.22 -29.52
C GLY A 294 24.96 -5.99 -30.83
N ASP A 295 25.53 -7.19 -30.74
CA ASP A 295 25.77 -8.05 -31.90
C ASP A 295 24.45 -8.70 -32.34
N ALA A 296 23.95 -8.29 -33.49
CA ALA A 296 22.68 -8.80 -33.99
C ALA A 296 22.81 -10.26 -34.47
N PRO A 297 21.76 -11.08 -34.28
CA PRO A 297 21.74 -12.45 -34.76
C PRO A 297 21.67 -12.47 -36.30
N LYS A 298 22.42 -13.37 -36.94
CA LYS A 298 22.35 -13.57 -38.40
C LYS A 298 21.02 -14.22 -38.80
N PRO A 299 20.40 -13.84 -39.94
CA PRO A 299 20.88 -12.88 -40.93
C PRO A 299 20.77 -11.42 -40.46
N ASP A 300 21.71 -10.59 -40.90
CA ASP A 300 21.72 -9.14 -40.61
C ASP A 300 20.54 -8.42 -41.27
N GLY A 301 19.56 -7.96 -40.51
CA GLY A 301 18.43 -7.19 -41.06
C GLY A 301 17.66 -6.36 -40.04
N TRP A 302 18.14 -6.34 -38.80
CA TRP A 302 17.42 -5.82 -37.65
C TRP A 302 17.57 -4.30 -37.49
N PHE A 303 16.47 -3.63 -37.20
CA PHE A 303 16.43 -2.19 -36.93
C PHE A 303 15.37 -1.87 -35.88
N SER A 304 15.51 -0.71 -35.22
CA SER A 304 14.49 -0.17 -34.32
C SER A 304 13.96 1.14 -34.87
N LEU A 305 12.64 1.28 -34.85
CA LEU A 305 11.95 2.54 -35.00
C LEU A 305 11.62 3.07 -33.61
N SER A 306 11.88 4.34 -33.32
CA SER A 306 11.65 4.87 -31.97
C SER A 306 11.06 6.28 -31.96
N GLY A 307 10.42 6.60 -30.84
CA GLY A 307 9.97 7.92 -30.44
C GLY A 307 10.11 8.09 -28.93
N GLN A 308 9.86 9.30 -28.45
CA GLN A 308 9.89 9.61 -27.02
C GLN A 308 8.68 10.44 -26.62
N GLN A 309 8.10 10.12 -25.46
CA GLN A 309 7.03 10.89 -24.85
C GLN A 309 7.46 11.35 -23.47
N ARG A 310 7.32 12.65 -23.19
CA ARG A 310 7.53 13.20 -21.85
C ARG A 310 6.20 13.34 -21.12
N ARG A 311 6.12 12.86 -19.88
CA ARG A 311 5.02 13.12 -18.94
C ARG A 311 5.62 13.57 -17.61
N GLY A 312 5.36 14.81 -17.22
CA GLY A 312 6.00 15.42 -16.06
C GLY A 312 7.53 15.39 -16.19
N SER A 313 8.20 14.81 -15.19
CA SER A 313 9.67 14.64 -15.18
C SER A 313 10.15 13.38 -15.90
N GLN A 314 9.26 12.46 -16.31
CA GLN A 314 9.64 11.17 -16.87
C GLN A 314 9.60 11.19 -18.41
N ALA A 315 10.64 10.63 -19.02
CA ALA A 315 10.73 10.41 -20.46
C ALA A 315 10.56 8.91 -20.75
N ILE A 316 9.52 8.56 -21.50
CA ILE A 316 9.24 7.20 -21.93
C ILE A 316 9.74 7.07 -23.37
N ALA A 317 10.73 6.21 -23.59
CA ALA A 317 11.10 5.77 -24.92
C ALA A 317 10.13 4.67 -25.36
N TYR A 318 9.69 4.72 -26.62
CA TYR A 318 8.84 3.68 -27.20
C TYR A 318 9.22 3.45 -28.64
N GLY A 319 8.83 2.31 -29.19
CA GLY A 319 9.24 1.96 -30.54
C GLY A 319 8.69 0.65 -31.06
N GLN A 320 9.22 0.26 -32.20
CA GLN A 320 8.95 -1.00 -32.87
C GLN A 320 10.26 -1.61 -33.37
N ILE A 321 10.40 -2.92 -33.21
CA ILE A 321 11.49 -3.70 -33.79
C ILE A 321 11.07 -4.15 -35.18
N GLY A 322 11.92 -3.90 -36.16
CA GLY A 322 11.74 -4.34 -37.52
C GLY A 322 12.86 -5.25 -38.00
N TYR A 323 12.55 -5.99 -39.05
CA TYR A 323 13.47 -6.88 -39.74
C TYR A 323 13.29 -6.75 -41.25
N TYR A 324 14.41 -6.64 -41.96
CA TYR A 324 14.47 -6.73 -43.41
C TYR A 324 14.89 -8.13 -43.84
N ASP A 325 13.97 -8.85 -44.50
CA ASP A 325 14.25 -10.16 -45.08
C ASP A 325 14.85 -9.98 -46.47
N ALA A 326 16.16 -10.22 -46.61
CA ALA A 326 16.84 -10.09 -47.91
C ALA A 326 16.53 -11.21 -48.90
N ALA A 327 16.07 -12.37 -48.45
CA ALA A 327 15.65 -13.45 -49.35
C ALA A 327 14.32 -13.08 -50.01
N GLN A 328 13.39 -12.51 -49.23
CA GLN A 328 12.07 -12.10 -49.71
C GLN A 328 12.01 -10.63 -50.18
N ARG A 329 13.09 -9.86 -49.97
CA ARG A 329 13.16 -8.39 -50.16
C ARG A 329 11.98 -7.66 -49.50
N ARG A 330 11.68 -7.98 -48.25
CA ARG A 330 10.52 -7.41 -47.53
C ARG A 330 10.87 -6.84 -46.16
N LEU A 331 10.29 -5.68 -45.87
CA LEU A 331 10.29 -5.03 -44.56
C LEU A 331 9.15 -5.57 -43.69
N ARG A 332 9.45 -5.82 -42.42
CA ARG A 332 8.45 -6.24 -41.44
C ARG A 332 8.67 -5.56 -40.10
N LEU A 333 7.58 -5.28 -39.40
CA LEU A 333 7.57 -4.88 -37.99
C LEU A 333 7.12 -6.08 -37.17
N LEU A 334 7.90 -6.45 -36.17
CA LEU A 334 7.77 -7.71 -35.43
C LEU A 334 7.26 -7.50 -34.00
N LEU A 335 7.73 -6.46 -33.33
CA LEU A 335 7.47 -6.24 -31.90
C LEU A 335 7.31 -4.76 -31.60
N SER A 336 6.36 -4.38 -30.75
CA SER A 336 6.30 -3.03 -30.15
C SER A 336 6.92 -3.05 -28.76
N TRP A 337 7.60 -1.97 -28.36
CA TRP A 337 8.29 -1.88 -27.08
C TRP A 337 8.16 -0.49 -26.45
N SER A 338 8.34 -0.43 -25.13
CA SER A 338 8.45 0.81 -24.35
C SER A 338 9.41 0.61 -23.19
N SER A 339 10.13 1.67 -22.79
CA SER A 339 11.09 1.65 -21.69
C SER A 339 11.25 3.04 -21.05
N LEU A 340 11.50 3.06 -19.74
CA LEU A 340 11.89 4.25 -18.97
C LEU A 340 13.41 4.36 -18.75
N VAL A 341 14.15 3.30 -19.07
CA VAL A 341 15.56 3.16 -18.66
C VAL A 341 16.48 3.12 -19.87
N ARG A 342 16.25 2.18 -20.78
CA ARG A 342 17.15 1.94 -21.92
C ARG A 342 16.39 1.37 -23.13
N ARG A 343 16.86 1.71 -24.33
CA ARG A 343 16.37 1.13 -25.59
C ARG A 343 16.72 -0.37 -25.66
N PRO A 344 15.96 -1.17 -26.45
CA PRO A 344 16.25 -2.60 -26.64
C PRO A 344 17.65 -2.85 -27.18
N ARG A 345 18.23 -4.00 -26.81
CA ARG A 345 19.56 -4.41 -27.24
C ARG A 345 19.66 -5.91 -27.47
N TRP A 346 20.60 -6.34 -28.30
CA TRP A 346 21.02 -7.72 -28.45
C TRP A 346 22.00 -8.09 -27.34
N GLN A 347 21.75 -9.20 -26.65
CA GLN A 347 22.58 -9.71 -25.58
C GLN A 347 22.39 -11.23 -25.47
N ALA A 348 23.48 -11.98 -25.38
CA ALA A 348 23.45 -13.41 -25.08
C ALA A 348 23.04 -13.64 -23.61
N VAL A 349 21.79 -14.01 -23.37
CA VAL A 349 21.24 -14.27 -22.03
C VAL A 349 21.25 -15.76 -21.70
N THR A 350 20.81 -16.65 -22.61
CA THR A 350 20.82 -18.11 -22.35
C THR A 350 22.16 -18.76 -22.67
N GLY A 351 23.12 -17.99 -23.19
CA GLY A 351 24.44 -18.49 -23.61
C GLY A 351 24.40 -19.31 -24.91
N ASP A 352 23.23 -19.42 -25.54
CA ASP A 352 23.08 -20.02 -26.86
C ASP A 352 23.34 -18.97 -27.95
N ASP A 353 24.04 -19.34 -29.02
CA ASP A 353 24.03 -18.57 -30.26
C ASP A 353 22.75 -18.90 -31.04
N PRO A 354 21.97 -17.90 -31.50
CA PRO A 354 22.32 -16.49 -31.62
C PRO A 354 21.74 -15.61 -30.48
N PRO A 355 22.27 -14.38 -30.26
CA PRO A 355 21.89 -13.54 -29.12
C PRO A 355 20.42 -13.10 -29.14
N GLU A 356 19.87 -12.89 -27.95
CA GLU A 356 18.46 -12.53 -27.74
C GLU A 356 18.25 -11.02 -27.66
N LEU A 357 17.03 -10.61 -28.01
CA LEU A 357 16.62 -9.21 -27.85
C LEU A 357 16.12 -9.00 -26.42
N VAL A 358 16.81 -8.15 -25.68
CA VAL A 358 16.43 -7.78 -24.30
C VAL A 358 15.74 -6.42 -24.31
N VAL A 359 14.53 -6.38 -23.77
CA VAL A 359 13.77 -5.16 -23.51
C VAL A 359 13.70 -4.92 -22.01
N ASP A 360 14.33 -3.84 -21.54
CA ASP A 360 14.31 -3.43 -20.13
C ASP A 360 13.15 -2.46 -19.88
N GLN A 361 12.13 -2.92 -19.17
CA GLN A 361 10.92 -2.18 -18.80
C GLN A 361 10.90 -1.83 -17.31
N THR A 362 12.06 -1.86 -16.65
CA THR A 362 12.18 -1.62 -15.20
C THR A 362 11.52 -0.32 -14.76
N VAL A 363 10.71 -0.39 -13.69
CA VAL A 363 10.05 0.76 -13.08
C VAL A 363 10.44 0.84 -11.60
N GLY A 364 11.17 1.90 -11.24
CA GLY A 364 11.60 2.11 -9.86
C GLY A 364 12.52 1.00 -9.34
N LEU A 365 12.05 0.22 -8.37
CA LEU A 365 12.84 -0.85 -7.72
C LEU A 365 12.56 -2.25 -8.27
N GLU A 366 11.57 -2.39 -9.14
CA GLU A 366 11.09 -3.66 -9.67
C GLU A 366 11.69 -3.87 -11.07
N PRO A 367 12.68 -4.77 -11.23
CA PRO A 367 13.21 -5.08 -12.55
C PRO A 367 12.15 -5.78 -13.39
N GLN A 368 12.03 -5.38 -14.65
CA GLN A 368 11.14 -6.00 -15.63
C GLN A 368 11.87 -6.18 -16.95
N PHE A 369 12.47 -7.35 -17.14
CA PHE A 369 13.11 -7.71 -18.41
C PHE A 369 12.22 -8.64 -19.20
N THR A 370 12.05 -8.33 -20.48
CA THR A 370 11.50 -9.30 -21.44
C THR A 370 12.60 -9.69 -22.41
N VAL A 371 12.83 -10.99 -22.56
CA VAL A 371 13.87 -11.55 -23.43
C VAL A 371 13.19 -12.30 -24.57
N TYR A 372 13.51 -11.93 -25.80
CA TYR A 372 12.95 -12.53 -27.00
C TYR A 372 14.01 -13.34 -27.76
N GLN A 373 13.73 -14.61 -27.96
CA GLN A 373 14.52 -15.50 -28.78
C GLN A 373 14.12 -15.35 -30.25
N VAL A 374 15.12 -15.37 -31.13
CA VAL A 374 14.90 -15.43 -32.58
C VAL A 374 14.60 -16.87 -32.96
N LYS A 375 13.38 -17.12 -33.45
CA LYS A 375 12.99 -18.45 -33.96
C LYS A 375 12.60 -18.38 -35.44
N PRO A 376 12.97 -19.38 -36.24
CA PRO A 376 12.37 -19.54 -37.56
C PRO A 376 10.90 -19.94 -37.41
N ALA A 377 10.03 -19.32 -38.20
CA ALA A 377 8.63 -19.70 -38.36
C ALA A 377 8.43 -20.47 -39.67
N GLU A 378 7.26 -21.12 -39.80
CA GLU A 378 6.85 -21.81 -41.02
C GLU A 378 6.96 -20.87 -42.24
N GLY A 379 7.58 -21.36 -43.33
CA GLY A 379 7.84 -20.55 -44.53
C GLY A 379 9.10 -19.68 -44.49
N GLY A 380 10.00 -19.88 -43.52
CA GLY A 380 11.28 -19.17 -43.44
C GLY A 380 11.18 -17.76 -42.85
N ILE A 381 10.04 -17.42 -42.24
CA ILE A 381 9.77 -16.12 -41.63
C ILE A 381 10.44 -16.07 -40.25
N VAL A 382 11.25 -15.05 -39.98
CA VAL A 382 11.82 -14.84 -38.64
C VAL A 382 10.76 -14.29 -37.68
N ARG A 383 10.66 -14.87 -36.47
CA ARG A 383 9.80 -14.36 -35.38
C ARG A 383 10.60 -14.15 -34.09
N LEU A 384 10.17 -13.16 -33.30
CA LEU A 384 10.64 -12.93 -31.94
C LEU A 384 9.66 -13.58 -30.96
N GLU A 385 10.12 -14.55 -30.19
CA GLU A 385 9.30 -15.27 -29.21
C GLU A 385 9.83 -14.99 -27.80
N ALA A 386 8.95 -14.48 -26.91
CA ALA A 386 9.34 -14.21 -25.53
C ALA A 386 9.59 -15.50 -24.76
N ILE A 387 10.61 -15.52 -23.91
CA ILE A 387 10.78 -16.58 -22.90
C ILE A 387 9.63 -16.45 -21.88
N ALA A 388 8.63 -17.30 -22.03
CA ALA A 388 7.42 -17.32 -21.21
C ALA A 388 7.69 -17.91 -19.83
N LEU A 389 7.10 -17.33 -18.77
CA LEU A 389 7.13 -17.85 -17.40
C LEU A 389 5.76 -18.42 -16.95
N GLU A 390 4.75 -18.39 -17.84
CA GLU A 390 3.38 -18.78 -17.54
C GLU A 390 3.23 -20.29 -17.38
N GLN A 391 3.98 -21.07 -18.16
CA GLN A 391 3.90 -22.51 -18.19
C GLN A 391 5.30 -23.14 -18.08
N PRO A 392 5.44 -24.25 -17.34
CA PRO A 392 6.68 -24.97 -17.31
C PRO A 392 6.92 -25.66 -18.66
N PRO A 393 8.18 -25.85 -19.07
CA PRO A 393 8.55 -26.49 -20.33
C PRO A 393 8.21 -27.98 -20.37
N PHE A 394 7.90 -28.56 -19.21
CA PHE A 394 7.41 -29.92 -19.01
C PHE A 394 6.71 -30.02 -17.65
N ALA A 395 5.82 -31.00 -17.51
CA ALA A 395 5.02 -31.18 -16.29
C ALA A 395 5.92 -31.44 -15.07
N SER A 396 5.91 -30.51 -14.11
CA SER A 396 6.65 -30.62 -12.85
C SER A 396 6.14 -29.58 -11.86
N GLN A 397 5.54 -30.04 -10.76
CA GLN A 397 5.07 -29.14 -9.69
C GLN A 397 6.20 -28.26 -9.13
N SER A 398 7.43 -28.79 -9.06
CA SER A 398 8.58 -28.02 -8.57
C SER A 398 8.95 -26.86 -9.50
N LEU A 399 8.78 -27.03 -10.82
CA LEU A 399 9.01 -25.96 -11.78
C LEU A 399 7.85 -24.98 -11.80
N GLU A 400 6.61 -25.47 -11.74
CA GLU A 400 5.42 -24.61 -11.61
C GLU A 400 5.53 -23.71 -10.38
N ASN A 401 5.95 -24.25 -9.24
CA ASN A 401 6.18 -23.49 -8.02
C ASN A 401 7.28 -22.44 -8.21
N ALA A 402 8.40 -22.79 -8.85
CA ALA A 402 9.48 -21.84 -9.10
C ALA A 402 9.07 -20.70 -10.04
N LEU A 403 8.35 -21.01 -11.12
CA LEU A 403 7.79 -20.02 -12.03
C LEU A 403 6.72 -19.14 -11.34
N PHE A 404 5.91 -19.74 -10.47
CA PHE A 404 4.96 -19.00 -9.64
C PHE A 404 5.69 -18.01 -8.72
N LEU A 405 6.78 -18.40 -8.05
CA LEU A 405 7.59 -17.49 -7.24
C LEU A 405 8.18 -16.35 -8.10
N ALA A 406 8.74 -16.68 -9.27
CA ALA A 406 9.32 -15.70 -10.20
C ALA A 406 8.29 -14.64 -10.63
N ARG A 407 7.08 -15.06 -11.02
CA ARG A 407 5.99 -14.18 -11.42
C ARG A 407 5.47 -13.29 -10.29
N ASN A 408 5.71 -13.65 -9.04
CA ASN A 408 5.42 -12.82 -7.86
C ASN A 408 6.66 -12.01 -7.41
N GLY A 409 7.69 -11.93 -8.26
CA GLY A 409 8.89 -11.12 -8.05
C GLY A 409 9.92 -11.72 -7.11
N LEU A 410 9.76 -12.97 -6.65
CA LEU A 410 10.68 -13.65 -5.73
C LEU A 410 11.83 -14.32 -6.52
N TRP A 411 12.55 -13.52 -7.31
CA TRP A 411 13.49 -14.00 -8.33
C TRP A 411 14.64 -14.84 -7.77
N SER A 412 15.28 -14.41 -6.69
CA SER A 412 16.40 -15.12 -6.07
C SER A 412 15.98 -16.49 -5.51
N HIS A 413 14.80 -16.60 -4.88
CA HIS A 413 14.25 -17.88 -4.43
C HIS A 413 13.83 -18.79 -5.58
N ALA A 414 13.17 -18.24 -6.60
CA ALA A 414 12.79 -18.98 -7.81
C ALA A 414 14.00 -19.58 -8.52
N ARG A 415 15.09 -18.80 -8.64
CA ARG A 415 16.37 -19.26 -9.19
C ARG A 415 16.92 -20.45 -8.40
N ALA A 416 17.00 -20.32 -7.07
CA ALA A 416 17.52 -21.39 -6.21
C ALA A 416 16.71 -22.69 -6.34
N TRP A 417 15.38 -22.57 -6.45
CA TRP A 417 14.49 -23.71 -6.70
C TRP A 417 14.77 -24.39 -8.05
N MET A 418 14.87 -23.62 -9.15
CA MET A 418 15.16 -24.18 -10.47
C MET A 418 16.57 -24.79 -10.55
N GLU A 419 17.59 -24.15 -9.96
CA GLU A 419 18.94 -24.72 -9.86
C GLU A 419 18.95 -26.03 -9.06
N GLY A 420 18.21 -26.08 -7.94
CA GLY A 420 18.05 -27.30 -7.14
C GLY A 420 17.31 -28.41 -7.90
N TYR A 421 16.34 -28.07 -8.75
CA TYR A 421 15.69 -29.03 -9.64
C TYR A 421 16.65 -29.55 -10.72
N LYS A 422 17.39 -28.66 -11.41
CA LYS A 422 18.39 -28.99 -12.43
C LYS A 422 19.44 -29.97 -11.89
N LYS A 423 19.98 -29.69 -10.69
CA LYS A 423 20.98 -30.55 -10.03
C LYS A 423 20.45 -31.97 -9.73
N ARG A 424 19.18 -32.09 -9.32
CA ARG A 424 18.55 -33.38 -9.01
C ARG A 424 18.08 -34.14 -10.24
N ASN A 425 17.76 -33.44 -11.33
CA ASN A 425 17.14 -34.01 -12.52
C ASN A 425 17.85 -33.58 -13.82
N PRO A 426 19.16 -33.85 -13.97
CA PRO A 426 19.91 -33.40 -15.15
C PRO A 426 19.40 -34.02 -16.47
N LYS A 427 18.78 -35.20 -16.41
CA LYS A 427 18.29 -35.93 -17.60
C LYS A 427 17.01 -35.34 -18.21
N THR A 428 16.17 -34.67 -17.40
CA THR A 428 14.92 -34.05 -17.88
C THR A 428 15.09 -32.57 -18.21
N TRP A 429 16.26 -31.99 -17.89
CA TRP A 429 16.55 -30.58 -18.13
C TRP A 429 16.78 -30.33 -19.62
N ASN A 430 15.95 -29.46 -20.23
CA ASN A 430 16.02 -29.11 -21.65
C ASN A 430 16.36 -27.62 -21.84
N ALA A 431 16.59 -27.21 -23.09
CA ALA A 431 16.94 -25.83 -23.44
C ALA A 431 15.87 -24.81 -23.03
N ALA A 432 14.57 -25.18 -23.10
CA ALA A 432 13.49 -24.29 -22.66
C ALA A 432 13.51 -24.05 -21.13
N ALA A 433 13.81 -25.08 -20.33
CA ALA A 433 14.01 -24.92 -18.89
C ALA A 433 15.25 -24.10 -18.56
N GLN A 434 16.31 -24.26 -19.34
CA GLN A 434 17.52 -23.45 -19.24
C GLN A 434 17.20 -21.97 -19.52
N ALA A 435 16.49 -21.68 -20.61
CA ALA A 435 16.09 -20.32 -20.98
C ALA A 435 15.25 -19.63 -19.89
N GLN A 436 14.31 -20.34 -19.26
CA GLN A 436 13.55 -19.81 -18.13
C GLN A 436 14.42 -19.57 -16.90
N LEU A 437 15.34 -20.49 -16.58
CA LEU A 437 16.30 -20.29 -15.48
C LEU A 437 17.17 -19.05 -15.72
N ASP A 438 17.64 -18.84 -16.94
CA ASP A 438 18.52 -17.72 -17.29
C ASP A 438 17.77 -16.38 -17.27
N LEU A 439 16.50 -16.34 -17.72
CA LEU A 439 15.64 -15.16 -17.55
C LEU A 439 15.41 -14.83 -16.06
N ILE A 440 15.17 -15.84 -15.23
CA ILE A 440 15.02 -15.67 -13.79
C ILE A 440 16.34 -15.24 -13.16
N ALA A 441 17.47 -15.75 -13.63
CA ALA A 441 18.80 -15.37 -13.16
C ALA A 441 19.14 -13.92 -13.52
N LEU A 442 18.73 -13.43 -14.70
CA LEU A 442 18.86 -12.03 -15.09
C LEU A 442 18.12 -11.10 -14.11
N HIS A 443 16.86 -11.42 -13.79
CA HIS A 443 16.09 -10.66 -12.81
C HIS A 443 16.70 -10.73 -11.40
N ALA A 444 17.10 -11.92 -10.96
CA ALA A 444 17.73 -12.12 -9.65
C ALA A 444 19.05 -11.36 -9.51
N ALA A 445 19.85 -11.29 -10.59
CA ALA A 445 21.07 -10.49 -10.60
C ALA A 445 20.77 -8.99 -10.46
N ALA A 446 19.74 -8.51 -11.14
CA ALA A 446 19.31 -7.12 -11.04
C ALA A 446 18.76 -6.78 -9.64
N THR A 447 17.89 -7.61 -9.05
CA THR A 447 17.38 -7.38 -7.69
C THR A 447 18.47 -7.45 -6.64
N ARG A 448 19.43 -8.37 -6.78
CA ARG A 448 20.59 -8.46 -5.89
C ARG A 448 21.44 -7.20 -5.95
N ALA A 449 21.81 -6.75 -7.16
CA ALA A 449 22.55 -5.51 -7.34
C ALA A 449 21.79 -4.30 -6.77
N GLN A 450 20.47 -4.28 -6.91
CA GLN A 450 19.58 -3.25 -6.37
C GLN A 450 19.58 -3.22 -4.83
N ALA A 451 19.68 -4.39 -4.18
CA ALA A 451 19.73 -4.59 -2.73
C ALA A 451 21.11 -4.35 -2.11
N GLU A 452 22.19 -4.55 -2.88
CA GLU A 452 23.57 -4.32 -2.44
C GLU A 452 24.02 -2.86 -2.60
N ARG A 453 23.27 -2.05 -3.36
CA ARG A 453 23.52 -0.61 -3.49
C ARG A 453 23.37 0.08 -2.14
N ASP A 454 24.33 0.94 -1.83
CA ASP A 454 24.21 1.87 -0.71
C ASP A 454 23.09 2.88 -1.01
N ARG A 455 22.11 2.98 -0.11
CA ARG A 455 20.94 3.85 -0.26
C ARG A 455 20.73 4.64 1.02
N ALA A 456 20.30 5.88 0.86
CA ALA A 456 20.16 6.83 1.94
C ALA A 456 19.03 6.51 2.94
N SER A 457 17.91 5.91 2.49
CA SER A 457 16.75 5.67 3.38
C SER A 457 16.61 4.19 3.79
N PRO A 458 16.41 3.88 5.09
CA PRO A 458 16.14 2.52 5.57
C PRO A 458 14.93 1.84 4.91
N SER A 459 13.87 2.59 4.62
CA SER A 459 12.66 2.07 3.95
C SER A 459 12.95 1.53 2.54
N GLN A 460 13.71 2.26 1.73
CA GLN A 460 14.13 1.79 0.40
C GLN A 460 15.07 0.58 0.48
N ARG A 461 16.02 0.55 1.42
CA ARG A 461 16.87 -0.65 1.64
C ARG A 461 16.00 -1.86 1.99
N LEU A 462 15.05 -1.68 2.91
CA LEU A 462 14.12 -2.74 3.32
C LEU A 462 13.31 -3.26 2.12
N ALA A 463 12.74 -2.35 1.32
CA ALA A 463 12.01 -2.72 0.10
C ALA A 463 12.89 -3.54 -0.87
N THR A 464 14.14 -3.13 -1.11
CA THR A 464 15.04 -3.88 -2.00
C THR A 464 15.42 -5.26 -1.48
N LEU A 465 15.59 -5.42 -0.16
CA LEU A 465 15.87 -6.72 0.45
C LEU A 465 14.67 -7.66 0.31
N ILE A 466 13.45 -7.16 0.51
CA ILE A 466 12.22 -7.94 0.30
C ILE A 466 12.01 -8.28 -1.19
N ILE A 467 12.29 -7.34 -2.10
CA ILE A 467 12.21 -7.57 -3.56
C ILE A 467 13.20 -8.66 -3.98
N ASP A 468 14.44 -8.63 -3.47
CA ASP A 468 15.44 -9.67 -3.69
C ASP A 468 15.19 -10.93 -2.85
N SER A 469 14.09 -11.00 -2.08
CA SER A 469 13.73 -12.13 -1.21
C SER A 469 14.77 -12.47 -0.14
N ARG A 470 15.58 -11.51 0.31
CA ARG A 470 16.52 -11.64 1.44
C ARG A 470 15.81 -11.35 2.76
N TRP A 471 14.87 -12.22 3.12
CA TRP A 471 13.96 -12.02 4.26
C TRP A 471 14.69 -11.80 5.59
N GLU A 472 15.70 -12.61 5.90
CA GLU A 472 16.47 -12.50 7.13
C GLU A 472 17.18 -11.13 7.25
N ALA A 473 17.86 -10.71 6.18
CA ALA A 473 18.53 -9.41 6.13
C ALA A 473 17.53 -8.24 6.21
N ALA A 474 16.33 -8.39 5.62
CA ALA A 474 15.26 -7.43 5.75
C ALA A 474 14.77 -7.31 7.20
N ILE A 475 14.58 -8.44 7.88
CA ILE A 475 14.16 -8.46 9.29
C ILE A 475 15.24 -7.85 10.19
N ALA A 476 16.51 -8.18 9.96
CA ALA A 476 17.61 -7.60 10.71
C ALA A 476 17.68 -6.07 10.54
N LEU A 477 17.60 -5.58 9.30
CA LEU A 477 17.55 -4.14 9.02
C LEU A 477 16.35 -3.46 9.67
N LEU A 478 15.16 -4.08 9.60
CA LEU A 478 13.95 -3.58 10.23
C LEU A 478 14.17 -3.45 11.74
N GLN A 479 14.68 -4.48 12.40
CA GLN A 479 14.94 -4.46 13.84
C GLN A 479 15.96 -3.38 14.22
N THR A 480 17.03 -3.21 13.45
CA THR A 480 18.02 -2.14 13.67
C THR A 480 17.39 -0.77 13.50
N ALA A 481 16.70 -0.51 12.39
CA ALA A 481 16.06 0.78 12.13
C ALA A 481 15.02 1.14 13.21
N LEU A 482 14.26 0.15 13.68
CA LEU A 482 13.31 0.34 14.78
C LEU A 482 14.01 0.63 16.11
N ARG A 483 15.19 0.08 16.40
CA ARG A 483 16.00 0.48 17.57
C ARG A 483 16.52 1.91 17.45
N ASP A 484 16.90 2.32 16.24
CA ASP A 484 17.63 3.57 16.00
C ASP A 484 16.75 4.83 15.94
N GLY A 485 15.43 4.71 15.85
CA GLY A 485 14.60 5.91 15.68
C GLY A 485 13.33 5.73 14.87
N ALA A 486 13.32 4.73 13.98
CA ALA A 486 12.45 4.78 12.82
C ALA A 486 11.02 4.36 13.16
N ASP A 487 10.04 5.10 12.63
CA ASP A 487 8.64 4.73 12.72
C ASP A 487 8.32 3.55 11.80
N LEU A 488 7.64 2.54 12.33
CA LEU A 488 7.33 1.31 11.60
C LEU A 488 6.44 1.58 10.38
N ARG A 489 5.49 2.53 10.44
CA ARG A 489 4.64 2.85 9.28
C ARG A 489 5.45 3.51 8.17
N THR A 490 6.41 4.37 8.51
CA THR A 490 7.34 4.96 7.53
C THR A 490 8.28 3.94 6.90
N LEU A 491 8.74 2.93 7.66
CA LEU A 491 9.63 1.87 7.15
C LEU A 491 8.95 0.95 6.15
N ILE A 492 7.68 0.57 6.39
CA ILE A 492 6.91 -0.28 5.48
C ILE A 492 6.39 0.52 4.28
N GLY A 493 6.07 1.80 4.48
CA GLY A 493 5.64 2.70 3.42
C GLY A 493 4.40 2.22 2.64
N GLY A 494 4.25 2.72 1.42
CA GLY A 494 3.14 2.38 0.52
C GLY A 494 3.18 0.95 -0.06
N ASP A 495 4.26 0.20 0.14
CA ASP A 495 4.49 -1.11 -0.48
C ASP A 495 3.93 -2.29 0.32
N ALA A 496 3.25 -2.03 1.45
CA ALA A 496 2.66 -3.05 2.32
C ALA A 496 1.86 -4.13 1.55
N ASN A 497 1.05 -3.73 0.56
CA ASN A 497 0.29 -4.67 -0.28
C ASN A 497 1.20 -5.63 -1.06
N ARG A 498 2.26 -5.10 -1.69
CA ARG A 498 3.21 -5.90 -2.48
C ARG A 498 3.99 -6.86 -1.59
N TRP A 499 4.38 -6.41 -0.40
CA TRP A 499 5.10 -7.25 0.57
C TRP A 499 4.23 -8.39 1.07
N ARG A 500 2.95 -8.11 1.37
CA ARG A 500 1.98 -9.15 1.72
C ARG A 500 1.81 -10.17 0.58
N GLN A 501 1.64 -9.71 -0.65
CA GLN A 501 1.50 -10.59 -1.82
C GLN A 501 2.73 -11.51 -2.00
N ARG A 502 3.94 -10.96 -1.83
CA ARG A 502 5.19 -11.72 -1.86
C ARG A 502 5.28 -12.74 -0.73
N ALA A 503 4.89 -12.35 0.49
CA ALA A 503 4.85 -13.28 1.63
C ALA A 503 3.84 -14.42 1.38
N GLU A 504 2.62 -14.12 0.92
CA GLU A 504 1.60 -15.12 0.57
C GLU A 504 2.07 -16.04 -0.56
N ALA A 505 2.76 -15.51 -1.58
CA ALA A 505 3.33 -16.32 -2.65
C ALA A 505 4.43 -17.28 -2.13
N MET A 506 5.29 -16.81 -1.24
CA MET A 506 6.30 -17.66 -0.61
C MET A 506 5.63 -18.77 0.22
N LEU A 507 4.64 -18.42 1.04
CA LEU A 507 3.95 -19.37 1.92
C LEU A 507 3.09 -20.39 1.17
N ARG A 508 2.63 -20.07 -0.04
CA ARG A 508 1.96 -21.06 -0.91
C ARG A 508 2.90 -22.17 -1.36
N VAL A 509 4.18 -21.87 -1.54
CA VAL A 509 5.19 -22.82 -2.03
C VAL A 509 5.93 -23.49 -0.87
N ASP A 510 6.21 -22.74 0.18
CA ASP A 510 6.84 -23.18 1.43
C ASP A 510 6.08 -22.59 2.62
N ALA A 511 5.05 -23.32 3.07
CA ALA A 511 4.18 -22.90 4.17
C ALA A 511 4.94 -22.74 5.50
N ASP A 512 6.10 -23.37 5.63
CA ASP A 512 6.90 -23.40 6.85
C ASP A 512 7.91 -22.23 6.92
N HIS A 513 7.92 -21.35 5.92
CA HIS A 513 8.88 -20.24 5.81
C HIS A 513 8.63 -19.13 6.85
N THR A 514 9.19 -19.30 8.04
CA THR A 514 8.94 -18.44 9.23
C THR A 514 9.19 -16.95 9.00
N ASP A 515 10.19 -16.56 8.22
CA ASP A 515 10.47 -15.14 7.95
C ASP A 515 9.44 -14.51 7.01
N ALA A 516 8.83 -15.30 6.12
CA ALA A 516 7.73 -14.83 5.28
C ALA A 516 6.44 -14.71 6.11
N GLN A 517 6.21 -15.65 7.04
CA GLN A 517 5.14 -15.52 8.04
C GLN A 517 5.32 -14.26 8.89
N PHE A 518 6.55 -13.96 9.32
CA PHE A 518 6.86 -12.75 10.09
C PHE A 518 6.55 -11.47 9.31
N ILE A 519 7.08 -11.31 8.09
CA ILE A 519 6.84 -10.09 7.29
C ILE A 519 5.35 -9.95 6.92
N GLY A 520 4.70 -11.04 6.49
CA GLY A 520 3.27 -11.02 6.17
C GLY A 520 2.40 -10.70 7.41
N GLY A 521 2.70 -11.33 8.54
CA GLY A 521 2.02 -11.09 9.81
C GLY A 521 2.20 -9.67 10.32
N LEU A 522 3.40 -9.10 10.20
CA LEU A 522 3.70 -7.71 10.51
C LEU A 522 2.84 -6.74 9.68
N VAL A 523 2.77 -6.97 8.36
CA VAL A 523 1.97 -6.13 7.46
C VAL A 523 0.48 -6.19 7.79
N VAL A 524 -0.06 -7.39 8.07
CA VAL A 524 -1.46 -7.56 8.46
C VAL A 524 -1.71 -6.88 9.81
N MET A 525 -0.82 -7.07 10.79
CA MET A 525 -0.92 -6.47 12.11
C MET A 525 -0.99 -4.94 12.03
N LEU A 526 -0.14 -4.32 11.21
CA LEU A 526 -0.10 -2.87 11.07
C LEU A 526 -1.33 -2.27 10.40
N ARG A 527 -1.94 -3.00 9.46
CA ARG A 527 -3.09 -2.51 8.69
C ARG A 527 -4.43 -2.86 9.31
N GLN A 528 -4.53 -4.03 9.92
CA GLN A 528 -5.79 -4.66 10.32
C GLN A 528 -5.84 -4.97 11.83
N GLY A 529 -4.72 -4.88 12.55
CA GLY A 529 -4.63 -5.14 13.98
C GLY A 529 -4.19 -6.57 14.31
N ARG A 530 -3.94 -6.81 15.60
CA ARG A 530 -3.39 -8.08 16.11
C ARG A 530 -4.28 -9.29 15.82
N GLU A 531 -5.59 -9.17 16.06
CA GLU A 531 -6.53 -10.29 15.90
C GLU A 531 -6.54 -10.82 14.47
N GLU A 532 -6.58 -9.91 13.49
CA GLU A 532 -6.52 -10.25 12.07
C GLU A 532 -5.16 -10.84 11.67
N ALA A 533 -4.06 -10.40 12.30
CA ALA A 533 -2.74 -11.02 12.08
C ALA A 533 -2.67 -12.44 12.64
N ILE A 534 -3.28 -12.70 13.80
CA ILE A 534 -3.39 -14.03 14.38
C ILE A 534 -4.22 -14.93 13.45
N ALA A 535 -5.40 -14.46 13.04
CA ALA A 535 -6.27 -15.19 12.12
C ALA A 535 -5.56 -15.50 10.79
N TRP A 536 -4.89 -14.50 10.20
CA TRP A 536 -4.11 -14.68 8.99
C TRP A 536 -2.99 -15.71 9.19
N LEU A 537 -2.17 -15.60 10.24
CA LEU A 537 -1.10 -16.57 10.54
C LEU A 537 -1.63 -17.99 10.76
N GLN A 538 -2.80 -18.15 11.37
CA GLN A 538 -3.45 -19.45 11.52
C GLN A 538 -3.88 -20.05 10.18
N THR A 539 -4.43 -19.23 9.27
CA THR A 539 -4.79 -19.70 7.92
C THR A 539 -3.59 -20.20 7.13
N GLN A 540 -2.41 -19.60 7.33
CA GLN A 540 -1.18 -20.01 6.63
C GLN A 540 -0.60 -21.33 7.16
N ASN A 541 -0.86 -21.69 8.42
CA ASN A 541 -0.29 -22.88 9.06
C ASN A 541 -1.11 -24.17 8.82
N CYS A 542 -2.19 -24.13 8.03
CA CYS A 542 -3.05 -25.28 7.69
C CYS A 542 -3.49 -26.15 8.89
N ALA A 543 -3.52 -25.58 10.10
CA ALA A 543 -3.96 -26.29 11.29
C ALA A 543 -5.50 -26.24 11.36
N PRO A 544 -6.21 -27.36 11.59
CA PRO A 544 -7.64 -27.31 11.85
C PRO A 544 -7.91 -26.43 13.06
N ILE A 545 -8.69 -25.37 12.87
CA ILE A 545 -9.12 -24.44 13.92
C ILE A 545 -10.07 -25.21 14.86
N PRO A 546 -9.72 -25.46 16.12
CA PRO A 546 -10.75 -25.77 17.10
C PRO A 546 -11.47 -24.46 17.40
N LYS A 547 -12.77 -24.38 17.11
CA LYS A 547 -13.62 -23.20 17.30
C LYS A 547 -13.95 -22.96 18.79
N THR A 548 -12.93 -22.96 19.65
CA THR A 548 -13.07 -22.64 21.07
C THR A 548 -12.04 -21.58 21.47
N PRO A 549 -12.43 -20.53 22.22
CA PRO A 549 -11.54 -19.44 22.64
C PRO A 549 -10.40 -19.87 23.59
N ALA A 550 -10.31 -21.16 23.95
CA ALA A 550 -9.32 -21.72 24.86
C ALA A 550 -8.28 -22.66 24.18
N SER A 551 -8.29 -22.78 22.84
CA SER A 551 -7.29 -23.63 22.17
C SER A 551 -5.95 -22.93 22.04
N PRO A 552 -4.84 -23.59 22.43
CA PRO A 552 -3.51 -22.99 22.32
C PRO A 552 -3.21 -22.70 20.85
N LEU A 553 -2.68 -21.50 20.58
CA LEU A 553 -2.20 -21.11 19.26
C LEU A 553 -1.22 -22.16 18.74
N HIS A 554 -1.25 -22.42 17.42
CA HIS A 554 -0.24 -23.29 16.81
C HIS A 554 1.17 -22.81 17.22
N PRO A 555 2.09 -23.69 17.67
CA PRO A 555 3.38 -23.28 18.22
C PRO A 555 4.18 -22.34 17.31
N ARG A 556 4.03 -22.51 15.98
CA ARG A 556 4.63 -21.62 14.97
C ARG A 556 4.00 -20.23 14.97
N THR A 557 2.67 -20.13 15.00
CA THR A 557 1.97 -18.85 15.16
C THR A 557 2.44 -18.16 16.44
N GLN A 558 2.57 -18.90 17.54
CA GLN A 558 3.07 -18.35 18.79
C GLN A 558 4.54 -17.90 18.71
N ALA A 559 5.39 -18.61 17.97
CA ALA A 559 6.78 -18.20 17.73
C ALA A 559 6.88 -16.92 16.89
N VAL A 560 6.08 -16.80 15.83
CA VAL A 560 6.03 -15.59 14.99
C VAL A 560 5.47 -14.41 15.78
N LEU A 561 4.38 -14.61 16.53
CA LEU A 561 3.81 -13.57 17.39
C LEU A 561 4.78 -13.10 18.46
N ARG A 562 5.52 -14.01 19.11
CA ARG A 562 6.60 -13.63 20.05
C ARG A 562 7.66 -12.76 19.37
N ARG A 563 8.10 -13.09 18.14
CA ARG A 563 9.03 -12.23 17.39
C ARG A 563 8.42 -10.87 17.06
N LEU A 564 7.13 -10.81 16.75
CA LEU A 564 6.42 -9.54 16.47
C LEU A 564 6.28 -8.69 17.73
N ASP A 565 5.96 -9.31 18.87
CA ASP A 565 5.85 -8.64 20.18
C ASP A 565 7.21 -8.10 20.66
N GLN A 566 8.32 -8.71 20.21
CA GLN A 566 9.70 -8.28 20.52
C GLN A 566 10.22 -7.16 19.62
N LEU A 567 9.41 -6.65 18.67
CA LEU A 567 9.85 -5.52 17.85
C LEU A 567 10.06 -4.27 18.73
N PRO A 568 11.21 -3.58 18.63
CA PRO A 568 11.48 -2.36 19.38
C PRO A 568 10.73 -1.19 18.72
N LEU A 569 9.40 -1.27 18.71
CA LEU A 569 8.54 -0.21 18.21
C LEU A 569 8.79 1.04 19.05
N HIS A 570 8.93 2.18 18.39
CA HIS A 570 9.25 3.45 19.04
C HIS A 570 8.31 3.75 20.21
N GLY A 571 8.91 3.61 21.38
CA GLY A 571 8.54 4.06 22.72
C GLY A 571 9.79 4.05 23.62
N GLN A 572 11.00 4.06 23.02
CA GLN A 572 12.30 4.03 23.73
C GLN A 572 12.86 5.43 23.99
N THR A 573 11.99 6.39 24.25
CA THR A 573 12.35 7.41 25.23
C THR A 573 11.69 6.96 26.51
N LEU A 574 12.53 6.51 27.46
CA LEU A 574 12.15 6.19 28.83
C LEU A 574 11.63 7.48 29.49
N TYR A 575 10.43 7.91 29.13
CA TYR A 575 9.73 8.92 29.89
C TYR A 575 9.09 8.19 31.08
N PRO A 576 9.27 8.68 32.32
CA PRO A 576 8.59 8.12 33.46
C PRO A 576 7.08 8.15 33.20
N SER A 577 6.35 7.14 33.68
CA SER A 577 4.88 7.13 33.55
C SER A 577 4.30 8.47 34.02
N ARG A 578 3.40 9.06 33.23
CA ARG A 578 2.67 10.30 33.54
C ARG A 578 1.18 10.03 33.37
N LEU A 579 0.57 9.51 34.43
CA LEU A 579 -0.78 8.95 34.44
C LEU A 579 -1.64 9.65 35.49
N ILE A 580 -2.91 9.88 35.16
CA ILE A 580 -3.92 10.43 36.08
C ILE A 580 -5.17 9.55 36.00
N GLY A 581 -5.68 9.09 37.13
CA GLY A 581 -6.85 8.24 37.19
C GLY A 581 -7.53 8.22 38.55
N THR A 582 -8.52 7.34 38.70
CA THR A 582 -9.26 7.15 39.97
C THR A 582 -9.22 5.68 40.40
N ALA A 583 -8.77 5.40 41.62
CA ALA A 583 -8.80 4.06 42.22
C ALA A 583 -10.11 3.80 42.95
N THR A 584 -10.64 2.59 42.76
CA THR A 584 -11.70 1.98 43.58
C THR A 584 -11.22 0.62 44.06
N PRO A 585 -11.46 0.22 45.32
CA PRO A 585 -11.11 -1.11 45.79
C PRO A 585 -11.87 -2.18 44.98
N LEU A 586 -11.20 -3.30 44.72
CA LEU A 586 -11.72 -4.42 43.98
C LEU A 586 -11.54 -5.70 44.82
N PRO A 587 -12.59 -6.33 45.34
CA PRO A 587 -12.43 -7.48 46.24
C PRO A 587 -11.71 -8.67 45.59
N SER A 588 -11.96 -8.92 44.31
CA SER A 588 -11.30 -10.00 43.56
C SER A 588 -11.33 -9.76 42.05
N PRO A 589 -10.18 -9.66 41.37
CA PRO A 589 -10.11 -9.59 39.91
C PRO A 589 -10.35 -10.96 39.27
N ARG A 590 -11.06 -11.00 38.14
CA ARG A 590 -11.18 -12.20 37.30
C ARG A 590 -9.94 -12.30 36.40
N PRO A 591 -9.13 -13.37 36.47
CA PRO A 591 -7.85 -13.44 35.75
C PRO A 591 -7.95 -13.26 34.23
N GLY A 592 -9.04 -13.67 33.59
CA GLY A 592 -9.23 -13.56 32.14
C GLY A 592 -9.59 -12.16 31.63
N ASP A 593 -9.88 -11.20 32.53
CA ASP A 593 -10.32 -9.85 32.16
C ASP A 593 -9.15 -8.84 32.13
N TRP A 594 -7.92 -9.28 32.41
CA TRP A 594 -6.77 -8.41 32.65
C TRP A 594 -5.51 -8.91 31.94
N ASP A 595 -4.83 -8.01 31.24
CA ASP A 595 -3.59 -8.28 30.53
C ASP A 595 -2.37 -7.89 31.36
N THR A 596 -1.51 -8.87 31.62
CA THR A 596 -0.19 -8.71 32.25
C THR A 596 0.87 -8.38 31.19
N PRO A 597 2.00 -7.73 31.56
CA PRO A 597 3.00 -7.27 30.60
C PRO A 597 3.69 -8.42 29.83
N ASP A 598 3.78 -9.59 30.45
CA ASP A 598 4.41 -10.81 29.93
C ASP A 598 3.39 -11.92 29.58
N GLY A 599 2.08 -11.66 29.74
CA GLY A 599 1.01 -12.64 29.56
C GLY A 599 0.97 -13.73 30.65
N SER A 600 1.67 -13.53 31.76
CA SER A 600 1.61 -14.41 32.94
C SER A 600 0.29 -14.30 33.69
N ALA A 601 -0.02 -15.29 34.54
CA ALA A 601 -1.18 -15.23 35.42
C ALA A 601 -1.03 -14.10 36.47
N LEU A 602 -2.16 -13.55 36.94
CA LEU A 602 -2.15 -12.57 38.03
C LEU A 602 -1.43 -13.13 39.27
N PRO A 603 -0.55 -12.35 39.91
CA PRO A 603 0.18 -12.81 41.08
C PRO A 603 -0.75 -12.94 42.29
N THR A 604 -0.40 -13.82 43.23
CA THR A 604 -0.95 -13.81 44.59
C THR A 604 -0.48 -12.56 45.32
N LEU A 605 -1.40 -11.86 45.99
CA LEU A 605 -1.06 -10.67 46.75
C LEU A 605 -0.22 -11.01 47.99
N PRO A 606 0.74 -10.16 48.38
CA PRO A 606 1.37 -10.22 49.70
C PRO A 606 0.35 -10.08 50.84
N ASP A 607 0.67 -10.63 52.00
CA ASP A 607 -0.18 -10.52 53.20
C ASP A 607 -0.48 -9.05 53.53
N GLY A 608 -1.78 -8.74 53.64
CA GLY A 608 -2.25 -7.38 53.96
C GLY A 608 -2.44 -6.44 52.77
N GLU A 609 -2.16 -6.84 51.52
CA GLU A 609 -2.51 -6.04 50.34
C GLU A 609 -3.93 -6.35 49.83
N VAL A 610 -4.58 -5.33 49.23
CA VAL A 610 -5.85 -5.45 48.52
C VAL A 610 -5.71 -4.98 47.07
N TRP A 611 -6.64 -5.43 46.22
CA TRP A 611 -6.68 -5.03 44.82
C TRP A 611 -7.41 -3.69 44.63
N TYR A 612 -6.90 -2.90 43.69
CA TYR A 612 -7.48 -1.65 43.24
C TYR A 612 -7.70 -1.67 41.74
N ARG A 613 -8.87 -1.23 41.31
CA ARG A 613 -9.16 -0.89 39.92
C ARG A 613 -8.99 0.60 39.74
N ILE A 614 -8.06 0.99 38.87
CA ILE A 614 -7.79 2.38 38.52
C ILE A 614 -8.39 2.66 37.15
N SER A 615 -9.28 3.64 37.06
CA SER A 615 -9.80 4.13 35.77
C SER A 615 -8.98 5.33 35.34
N LEU A 616 -8.27 5.23 34.20
CA LEU A 616 -7.47 6.35 33.70
C LEU A 616 -8.35 7.44 33.11
N THR A 617 -8.02 8.68 33.45
CA THR A 617 -8.67 9.90 32.95
C THR A 617 -7.75 10.66 32.00
N ARG A 618 -6.43 10.67 32.26
CA ARG A 618 -5.41 11.23 31.37
C ARG A 618 -4.13 10.41 31.38
N TYR A 619 -3.40 10.43 30.27
CA TYR A 619 -2.01 9.98 30.21
C TYR A 619 -1.21 10.88 29.27
N HIS A 620 0.09 11.01 29.50
CA HIS A 620 0.98 11.70 28.57
C HIS A 620 1.59 10.71 27.58
N ASP A 621 1.46 10.95 26.28
CA ASP A 621 1.99 10.04 25.25
C ASP A 621 3.48 10.25 24.91
N GLY A 622 4.15 11.15 25.65
CA GLY A 622 5.53 11.58 25.41
C GLY A 622 5.60 12.95 24.72
N THR A 623 4.51 13.42 24.10
CA THR A 623 4.44 14.73 23.45
C THR A 623 3.29 15.60 23.98
N THR A 624 2.13 15.01 24.25
CA THR A 624 0.93 15.71 24.69
C THR A 624 0.12 14.90 25.68
N TRP A 625 -0.68 15.58 26.50
CA TRP A 625 -1.68 14.93 27.35
C TRP A 625 -2.86 14.44 26.51
N GLN A 626 -3.20 13.18 26.70
CA GLN A 626 -4.36 12.52 26.10
C GLN A 626 -5.44 12.35 27.16
N HIS A 627 -6.71 12.42 26.74
CA HIS A 627 -7.87 12.49 27.63
C HIS A 627 -8.85 11.36 27.36
N ALA A 628 -9.46 10.83 28.43
CA ALA A 628 -10.57 9.91 28.32
C ALA A 628 -11.83 10.65 27.80
N PRO A 629 -12.64 10.06 26.91
CA PRO A 629 -12.47 8.73 26.31
C PRO A 629 -11.35 8.70 25.25
N PHE A 630 -10.47 7.71 25.34
CA PHE A 630 -9.30 7.54 24.48
C PHE A 630 -9.68 6.94 23.12
N SER A 631 -10.50 7.65 22.36
CA SER A 631 -11.07 7.19 21.08
C SER A 631 -10.03 6.81 20.02
N GLN A 632 -8.81 7.33 20.11
CA GLN A 632 -7.69 6.99 19.22
C GLN A 632 -7.09 5.62 19.53
N LEU A 633 -7.23 5.14 20.77
CA LEU A 633 -6.79 3.83 21.22
C LEU A 633 -7.89 2.82 20.94
N SER A 634 -7.94 2.36 19.70
CA SER A 634 -8.80 1.22 19.33
C SER A 634 -8.13 -0.10 19.74
N SER A 635 -8.92 -1.18 19.84
CA SER A 635 -8.53 -2.58 20.16
C SER A 635 -7.46 -3.22 19.26
N ARG A 636 -6.80 -2.42 18.41
CA ARG A 636 -5.76 -2.81 17.45
C ARG A 636 -4.36 -2.87 18.09
N LEU A 637 -4.22 -2.38 19.32
CA LEU A 637 -2.96 -2.32 20.05
C LEU A 637 -2.74 -3.59 20.86
N THR A 638 -1.50 -4.09 20.91
CA THR A 638 -1.14 -5.18 21.81
C THR A 638 -1.08 -4.65 23.26
N PRO A 639 -1.34 -5.49 24.28
CA PRO A 639 -1.17 -5.07 25.67
C PRO A 639 0.23 -4.50 25.93
N GLY A 640 1.28 -5.15 25.43
CA GLY A 640 2.66 -4.64 25.54
C GLY A 640 2.86 -3.26 24.93
N PHE A 641 2.22 -2.95 23.80
CA PHE A 641 2.24 -1.60 23.23
C PHE A 641 1.56 -0.59 24.16
N LEU A 642 0.40 -0.95 24.73
CA LEU A 642 -0.32 -0.07 25.65
C LEU A 642 0.47 0.15 26.96
N TRP A 643 1.12 -0.90 27.49
CA TRP A 643 2.05 -0.81 28.61
C TRP A 643 3.17 0.21 28.33
N ASN A 644 3.79 0.13 27.15
CA ASN A 644 4.85 1.06 26.76
C ASN A 644 4.33 2.48 26.54
N GLN A 645 3.18 2.64 25.88
CA GLN A 645 2.57 3.94 25.62
C GLN A 645 2.21 4.69 26.90
N LEU A 646 1.88 3.97 27.97
CA LEU A 646 1.59 4.54 29.29
C LEU A 646 2.85 4.78 30.13
N GLY A 647 4.04 4.49 29.61
CA GLY A 647 5.31 4.59 30.35
C GLY A 647 5.42 3.55 31.48
N LEU A 648 4.69 2.43 31.38
CA LEU A 648 4.67 1.35 32.37
C LEU A 648 5.63 0.19 32.02
N GLY A 649 6.21 0.21 30.81
CA GLY A 649 6.89 -0.92 30.18
C GLY A 649 8.41 -0.99 30.36
N ASP A 650 8.93 -0.66 31.54
CA ASP A 650 10.36 -0.81 31.79
C ASP A 650 10.74 -2.31 31.78
N SER A 651 11.25 -2.76 30.63
CA SER A 651 11.72 -4.13 30.43
C SER A 651 12.93 -4.48 31.31
N GLN A 652 13.65 -3.48 31.84
CA GLN A 652 14.72 -3.72 32.82
C GLN A 652 14.15 -3.80 34.24
N SER A 653 13.08 -3.08 34.57
CA SER A 653 12.47 -3.13 35.90
C SER A 653 11.73 -4.45 36.17
N ALA A 654 11.10 -5.05 35.15
CA ALA A 654 10.46 -6.36 35.26
C ALA A 654 11.48 -7.50 35.54
N ALA A 655 12.72 -7.37 35.03
CA ALA A 655 13.80 -8.33 35.27
C ALA A 655 14.42 -8.20 36.68
N TYR A 656 14.30 -7.03 37.33
CA TYR A 656 14.80 -6.76 38.68
C TYR A 656 13.71 -6.58 39.75
N GLY A 657 12.44 -6.82 39.42
CA GLY A 657 11.33 -6.78 40.38
C GLY A 657 10.76 -5.39 40.69
N ASN A 658 11.26 -4.31 40.07
CA ASN A 658 10.66 -2.98 40.21
C ASN A 658 9.43 -2.90 39.31
N ARG A 659 8.24 -2.81 39.88
CA ARG A 659 7.00 -2.61 39.10
C ARG A 659 6.61 -1.13 39.12
N PRO A 660 5.96 -0.62 38.06
CA PRO A 660 5.53 0.76 38.01
C PRO A 660 4.58 1.05 39.18
N THR A 661 4.94 2.07 39.97
CA THR A 661 4.18 2.53 41.13
C THR A 661 3.39 3.78 40.76
N LEU A 662 2.16 3.80 41.23
CA LEU A 662 1.30 4.97 41.29
C LEU A 662 1.16 5.36 42.76
N GLN A 663 0.65 6.55 43.03
CA GLN A 663 0.38 7.02 44.37
C GLN A 663 -1.04 7.57 44.45
N TYR A 664 -1.71 7.32 45.57
CA TYR A 664 -2.93 8.03 45.93
C TYR A 664 -2.66 8.91 47.15
N THR A 665 -3.37 10.04 47.26
CA THR A 665 -3.21 11.00 48.37
C THR A 665 -4.45 11.12 49.22
N THR A 666 -4.25 11.24 50.53
CA THR A 666 -5.30 11.50 51.52
C THR A 666 -4.87 12.65 52.44
N TRP A 667 -5.84 13.36 53.01
CA TRP A 667 -5.58 14.34 54.09
C TRP A 667 -5.71 13.64 55.44
N ASN A 668 -4.74 13.86 56.33
CA ASN A 668 -4.83 13.42 57.72
C ASN A 668 -5.55 14.48 58.59
N PRO A 669 -5.91 14.12 59.84
CA PRO A 669 -6.61 15.03 60.76
C PRO A 669 -5.86 16.33 61.10
N GLN A 670 -4.53 16.36 60.92
CA GLN A 670 -3.68 17.55 61.12
C GLN A 670 -3.55 18.42 59.86
N ALA A 671 -4.45 18.25 58.89
CA ALA A 671 -4.41 18.90 57.59
C ALA A 671 -3.17 18.54 56.75
N GLN A 672 -2.41 17.50 57.05
CA GLN A 672 -1.24 17.12 56.25
C GLN A 672 -1.61 16.09 55.19
N MET A 673 -1.08 16.28 53.98
CA MET A 673 -1.27 15.36 52.87
C MET A 673 -0.33 14.15 53.00
N GLN A 674 -0.87 12.94 52.87
CA GLN A 674 -0.11 11.67 52.90
C GLN A 674 -0.28 10.91 51.58
N SER A 675 0.83 10.45 51.00
CA SER A 675 0.87 9.67 49.77
C SER A 675 1.13 8.19 50.05
N HIS A 676 0.32 7.30 49.47
CA HIS A 676 0.46 5.86 49.63
C HIS A 676 0.71 5.20 48.27
N PRO A 677 1.67 4.26 48.16
CA PRO A 677 2.02 3.64 46.90
C PRO A 677 1.02 2.54 46.48
N LEU A 678 0.80 2.42 45.17
CA LEU A 678 0.04 1.39 44.49
C LEU A 678 0.91 0.77 43.40
N THR A 679 1.03 -0.55 43.38
CA THR A 679 1.84 -1.26 42.37
C THR A 679 0.97 -1.74 41.23
N VAL A 680 1.21 -1.28 40.00
CA VAL A 680 0.44 -1.75 38.83
C VAL A 680 0.83 -3.18 38.47
N ARG A 681 -0.18 -4.06 38.33
CA ARG A 681 -0.03 -5.49 38.08
C ARG A 681 -0.56 -5.93 36.73
N ALA A 682 -1.64 -5.32 36.24
CA ALA A 682 -2.26 -5.64 34.96
C ALA A 682 -2.98 -4.41 34.38
N LEU A 683 -3.37 -4.47 33.11
CA LEU A 683 -4.21 -3.46 32.47
C LEU A 683 -5.33 -4.10 31.66
N ARG A 684 -6.34 -3.32 31.28
CA ARG A 684 -7.33 -3.70 30.28
C ARG A 684 -7.85 -2.49 29.53
N LEU A 685 -8.17 -2.67 28.26
CA LEU A 685 -8.82 -1.67 27.42
C LEU A 685 -10.25 -2.11 27.15
N GLN A 686 -11.24 -1.37 27.67
CA GLN A 686 -12.66 -1.64 27.44
C GLN A 686 -13.24 -0.51 26.58
N GLY A 687 -13.39 -0.77 25.28
CA GLY A 687 -13.76 0.27 24.31
C GLY A 687 -12.67 1.35 24.23
N SER A 688 -13.00 2.58 24.63
CA SER A 688 -12.09 3.73 24.71
C SER A 688 -11.64 4.05 26.15
N ALA A 689 -11.93 3.18 27.12
CA ALA A 689 -11.56 3.38 28.51
C ALA A 689 -10.41 2.45 28.90
N ILE A 690 -9.31 3.02 29.42
CA ILE A 690 -8.20 2.24 29.97
C ILE A 690 -8.43 2.05 31.47
N GLN A 691 -8.27 0.83 31.94
CA GLN A 691 -8.27 0.50 33.35
C GLN A 691 -6.98 -0.23 33.73
N LEU A 692 -6.42 0.13 34.86
CA LEU A 692 -5.26 -0.55 35.46
C LEU A 692 -5.71 -1.33 36.69
N LEU A 693 -5.08 -2.47 36.91
CA LEU A 693 -5.21 -3.25 38.13
C LEU A 693 -3.93 -3.06 38.95
N ALA A 694 -4.08 -2.57 40.17
CA ALA A 694 -2.97 -2.33 41.07
C ALA A 694 -3.18 -3.00 42.44
N SER A 695 -2.09 -3.23 43.17
CA SER A 695 -2.13 -3.73 44.54
C SER A 695 -1.52 -2.73 45.52
N GLY A 696 -2.02 -2.69 46.75
CA GLY A 696 -1.49 -1.83 47.82
C GLY A 696 -2.21 -2.04 49.14
N GLN A 697 -1.84 -1.25 50.15
CA GLN A 697 -2.44 -1.32 51.49
C GLN A 697 -3.93 -0.95 51.45
N PRO A 698 -4.77 -1.57 52.31
CA PRO A 698 -6.19 -1.23 52.41
C PRO A 698 -6.37 0.21 52.89
N LEU A 699 -7.26 0.92 52.20
CA LEU A 699 -7.79 2.19 52.67
C LEU A 699 -8.67 1.91 53.90
N GLY A 700 -8.53 2.71 54.97
CA GLY A 700 -9.40 2.58 56.16
C GLY A 700 -10.89 2.66 55.80
N ASP A 701 -11.75 2.12 56.66
CA ASP A 701 -13.17 1.86 56.39
C ASP A 701 -13.96 3.10 55.89
N SER A 702 -13.62 4.30 56.36
CA SER A 702 -14.25 5.57 55.94
C SER A 702 -13.89 6.03 54.52
N LEU A 703 -12.79 5.51 53.96
CA LEU A 703 -12.25 5.85 52.65
C LEU A 703 -12.54 4.77 51.59
N ALA A 704 -12.94 3.55 51.98
CA ALA A 704 -13.13 2.43 51.06
C ALA A 704 -14.22 2.63 49.99
N ASN A 705 -15.20 3.50 50.24
CA ASN A 705 -16.38 3.66 49.36
C ASN A 705 -16.31 4.82 48.35
N ARG A 706 -15.15 5.46 48.13
CA ARG A 706 -15.03 6.61 47.22
C ARG A 706 -13.89 6.46 46.20
N PRO A 707 -14.01 7.02 44.99
CA PRO A 707 -12.92 7.04 44.03
C PRO A 707 -11.79 7.95 44.53
N HIS A 708 -10.58 7.40 44.67
CA HIS A 708 -9.39 8.16 45.08
C HIS A 708 -8.59 8.59 43.87
N LEU A 709 -8.11 9.82 43.85
CA LEU A 709 -7.20 10.26 42.81
C LEU A 709 -5.90 9.44 42.88
N VAL A 710 -5.48 8.93 41.72
CA VAL A 710 -4.24 8.19 41.56
C VAL A 710 -3.41 8.83 40.46
N LEU A 711 -2.13 9.01 40.75
CA LEU A 711 -1.17 9.66 39.87
C LEU A 711 0.11 8.84 39.81
N SER A 712 0.84 8.93 38.70
CA SER A 712 2.23 8.53 38.70
C SER A 712 3.13 9.66 39.22
N GLU A 713 4.30 9.31 39.75
CA GLU A 713 5.24 10.28 40.35
C GLU A 713 5.63 11.42 39.40
N ALA A 714 5.76 11.14 38.09
CA ALA A 714 6.11 12.15 37.11
C ALA A 714 4.90 12.87 36.47
N ALA A 715 3.66 12.56 36.85
CA ALA A 715 2.48 13.23 36.33
C ALA A 715 2.29 14.64 36.92
N LEU A 716 2.56 14.80 38.21
CA LEU A 716 2.35 16.01 38.99
C LEU A 716 3.37 16.06 40.13
N ASN A 717 4.05 17.19 40.33
CA ASN A 717 4.84 17.41 41.53
C ASN A 717 3.91 17.93 42.63
N TRP A 718 3.79 17.18 43.73
CA TRP A 718 3.06 17.64 44.91
C TRP A 718 3.75 18.86 45.52
N GLU A 719 2.99 19.92 45.75
CA GLU A 719 3.41 20.97 46.67
C GLU A 719 2.82 20.63 48.02
N LEU A 720 3.62 19.96 48.86
CA LEU A 720 3.28 19.77 50.26
C LEU A 720 3.49 21.13 50.96
N PRO A 721 2.43 21.77 51.48
CA PRO A 721 2.60 22.94 52.33
C PRO A 721 3.47 22.53 53.52
N THR A 722 4.61 23.20 53.70
CA THR A 722 5.63 22.76 54.65
C THR A 722 5.53 23.45 56.00
N ASP A 723 4.85 24.60 56.07
CA ASP A 723 4.71 25.40 57.28
C ASP A 723 3.30 25.24 57.89
N SER A 724 3.21 24.56 59.03
CA SER A 724 2.01 24.53 59.86
C SER A 724 2.12 25.51 61.02
N THR A 725 1.05 26.25 61.29
CA THR A 725 0.93 27.17 62.43
C THR A 725 -0.49 27.12 63.00
N SER A 726 -0.76 27.81 64.09
CA SER A 726 -2.12 27.96 64.63
C SER A 726 -2.73 29.29 64.22
N LEU A 727 -4.07 29.39 64.19
CA LEU A 727 -4.75 30.66 63.91
C LEU A 727 -4.36 31.76 64.92
N ALA A 728 -4.12 31.42 66.19
CA ALA A 728 -3.63 32.37 67.19
C ALA A 728 -2.20 32.86 66.88
N ALA A 729 -1.31 31.96 66.49
CA ALA A 729 0.06 32.32 66.12
C ALA A 729 0.08 33.17 64.83
N LEU A 730 -0.78 32.84 63.85
CA LEU A 730 -0.95 33.64 62.64
C LEU A 730 -1.48 35.04 62.95
N GLN A 731 -2.44 35.17 63.87
CA GLN A 731 -2.96 36.46 64.32
C GLN A 731 -1.89 37.33 64.99
N LEU A 732 -0.99 36.72 65.77
CA LEU A 732 0.12 37.45 66.41
C LEU A 732 1.19 37.89 65.41
N GLN A 733 1.48 37.05 64.42
CA GLN A 733 2.49 37.33 63.38
C GLN A 733 1.98 38.30 62.32
N GLN A 734 0.72 38.17 61.90
CA GLN A 734 0.09 38.96 60.84
C GLN A 734 -1.31 39.43 61.27
N PRO A 735 -1.40 40.48 62.11
CA PRO A 735 -2.66 40.90 62.75
C PRO A 735 -3.76 41.28 61.76
N GLN A 736 -3.40 41.88 60.62
CA GLN A 736 -4.35 42.26 59.59
C GLN A 736 -4.95 41.05 58.87
N GLN A 737 -4.10 40.10 58.45
CA GLN A 737 -4.53 38.88 57.76
C GLN A 737 -5.33 37.98 58.71
N GLY A 738 -4.82 37.71 59.92
CA GLY A 738 -5.50 36.86 60.89
C GLY A 738 -6.89 37.39 61.27
N SER A 739 -7.04 38.71 61.48
CA SER A 739 -8.32 39.31 61.86
C SER A 739 -9.35 39.25 60.73
N ALA A 740 -8.88 39.34 59.48
CA ALA A 740 -9.73 39.16 58.30
C ALA A 740 -10.17 37.70 58.16
N ILE A 741 -9.24 36.74 58.35
CA ILE A 741 -9.55 35.30 58.29
C ILE A 741 -10.54 34.91 59.38
N LEU A 742 -10.33 35.31 60.64
CA LEU A 742 -11.23 34.99 61.75
C LEU A 742 -12.65 35.51 61.50
N ARG A 743 -12.78 36.74 60.97
CA ARG A 743 -14.07 37.34 60.57
C ARG A 743 -14.76 36.56 59.46
N THR A 744 -14.03 36.25 58.39
CA THR A 744 -14.56 35.50 57.25
C THR A 744 -14.96 34.08 57.67
N LEU A 745 -14.13 33.41 58.47
CA LEU A 745 -14.39 32.09 59.02
C LEU A 745 -15.66 32.07 59.88
N ALA A 746 -15.80 33.02 60.81
CA ALA A 746 -17.00 33.12 61.65
C ALA A 746 -18.27 33.36 60.82
N THR A 747 -18.17 34.17 59.76
CA THR A 747 -19.29 34.45 58.85
C THR A 747 -19.71 33.22 58.07
N GLU A 748 -18.76 32.47 57.51
CA GLU A 748 -19.03 31.25 56.75
C GLU A 748 -19.52 30.10 57.64
N LEU A 749 -18.98 29.98 58.86
CA LEU A 749 -19.48 29.01 59.84
C LEU A 749 -20.92 29.31 60.27
N ARG A 750 -21.29 30.57 60.54
CA ARG A 750 -22.70 30.93 60.82
C ARG A 750 -23.62 30.67 59.63
N ARG A 751 -23.14 30.92 58.40
CA ARG A 751 -23.91 30.62 57.18
C ARG A 751 -24.14 29.12 57.03
N ALA A 752 -23.11 28.29 57.25
CA ALA A 752 -23.20 26.84 57.12
C ALA A 752 -23.94 26.18 58.30
N ARG A 753 -23.81 26.75 59.51
CA ARG A 753 -24.38 26.26 60.78
C ARG A 753 -24.94 27.43 61.60
N PRO A 754 -26.19 27.85 61.34
CA PRO A 754 -26.80 29.00 62.03
C PRO A 754 -26.91 28.86 63.56
N ASN A 755 -26.88 27.63 64.07
CA ASN A 755 -27.10 27.31 65.49
C ASN A 755 -25.79 27.12 66.28
N LEU A 756 -24.61 27.31 65.67
CA LEU A 756 -23.34 27.16 66.37
C LEU A 756 -23.09 28.39 67.26
N PRO A 757 -22.87 28.24 68.58
CA PRO A 757 -22.61 29.38 69.48
C PRO A 757 -21.24 29.97 69.18
N LEU A 758 -21.21 31.04 68.39
CA LEU A 758 -19.99 31.72 67.97
C LEU A 758 -19.93 33.15 68.53
N PRO A 759 -18.75 33.65 68.94
CA PRO A 759 -18.57 35.06 69.28
C PRO A 759 -18.99 35.99 68.13
N PRO A 760 -19.28 37.28 68.39
CA PRO A 760 -19.57 38.28 67.35
C PRO A 760 -18.45 38.33 66.30
N ALA A 761 -18.80 38.52 65.03
CA ALA A 761 -17.78 38.53 63.96
C ALA A 761 -16.80 39.71 64.14
N ASP A 762 -17.29 40.83 64.65
CA ASP A 762 -16.50 42.05 64.78
C ASP A 762 -15.56 42.05 66.00
N ASP A 763 -15.52 40.97 66.79
CA ASP A 763 -14.62 40.80 67.94
C ASP A 763 -13.50 39.79 67.63
N PRO A 764 -12.35 40.23 67.08
CA PRO A 764 -11.26 39.34 66.69
C PRO A 764 -10.57 38.68 67.90
N GLU A 765 -10.62 39.26 69.10
CA GLU A 765 -10.01 38.67 70.29
C GLU A 765 -10.84 37.49 70.80
N ALA A 766 -12.16 37.65 70.90
CA ALA A 766 -13.05 36.56 71.25
C ALA A 766 -13.02 35.43 70.22
N LEU A 767 -12.92 35.76 68.92
CA LEU A 767 -12.74 34.76 67.86
C LEU A 767 -11.39 34.06 67.91
N ALA A 768 -10.30 34.78 68.23
CA ALA A 768 -8.98 34.19 68.42
C ALA A 768 -8.93 33.25 69.63
N GLN A 769 -9.71 33.50 70.68
CA GLN A 769 -9.85 32.57 71.80
C GLN A 769 -10.65 31.31 71.39
N ALA A 770 -11.71 31.47 70.58
CA ALA A 770 -12.55 30.36 70.15
C ALA A 770 -11.86 29.43 69.12
N PHE A 771 -11.12 30.00 68.17
CA PHE A 771 -10.53 29.26 67.05
C PHE A 771 -9.01 29.20 67.07
N GLY A 772 -8.35 29.85 68.02
CA GLY A 772 -6.91 30.06 68.01
C GLY A 772 -6.06 28.80 68.03
N SER A 773 -6.59 27.71 68.58
CA SER A 773 -5.96 26.40 68.61
C SER A 773 -6.03 25.63 67.29
N TRP A 774 -6.82 26.10 66.33
CA TRP A 774 -6.99 25.42 65.05
C TRP A 774 -5.73 25.58 64.20
N SER A 775 -5.22 24.45 63.71
CA SER A 775 -4.04 24.40 62.85
C SER A 775 -4.37 24.85 61.43
N VAL A 776 -3.49 25.66 60.86
CA VAL A 776 -3.53 26.11 59.47
C VAL A 776 -2.20 25.88 58.79
N GLN A 777 -2.24 25.76 57.47
CA GLN A 777 -1.06 25.67 56.62
C GLN A 777 -0.91 26.91 55.75
N LEU A 778 0.34 27.30 55.50
CA LEU A 778 0.68 28.42 54.63
C LEU A 778 1.24 27.89 53.31
N ALA A 779 0.69 28.33 52.18
CA ALA A 779 1.16 27.96 50.85
C ALA A 779 1.01 29.12 49.85
N ASP A 780 1.95 29.27 48.92
CA ASP A 780 1.81 30.19 47.78
C ASP A 780 0.98 29.50 46.68
N LEU A 781 -0.33 29.73 46.71
CA LEU A 781 -1.28 29.15 45.77
C LEU A 781 -1.55 30.07 44.57
N THR A 782 -1.18 31.34 44.66
CA THR A 782 -1.45 32.34 43.62
C THR A 782 -0.23 32.64 42.74
N GLY A 783 0.96 32.16 43.13
CA GLY A 783 2.22 32.30 42.39
C GLY A 783 2.83 33.71 42.48
N ASP A 784 2.36 34.52 43.43
CA ASP A 784 2.79 35.91 43.60
C ASP A 784 4.14 36.04 44.33
N SER A 785 4.48 35.04 45.14
CA SER A 785 5.65 35.02 46.03
C SER A 785 6.98 34.85 45.29
N ARG A 786 6.97 34.62 43.97
CA ARG A 786 8.17 34.54 43.11
C ARG A 786 8.51 35.82 42.35
N ARG A 787 7.60 36.79 42.21
CA ARG A 787 7.89 38.03 41.46
C ARG A 787 8.64 39.07 42.29
N ASP A 788 8.49 39.02 43.61
CA ASP A 788 9.14 39.93 44.55
C ASP A 788 9.47 39.17 45.85
N HIS A 789 10.75 39.01 46.15
CA HIS A 789 11.19 38.28 47.36
C HIS A 789 10.88 39.04 48.65
N SER A 790 10.48 40.31 48.56
CA SER A 790 10.23 41.19 49.70
C SER A 790 8.76 41.25 50.15
N ASN A 791 7.82 40.65 49.41
CA ASN A 791 6.39 40.68 49.71
C ASN A 791 5.72 39.31 49.52
N ARG A 792 6.19 38.28 50.25
CA ARG A 792 5.50 36.98 50.32
C ARG A 792 4.21 37.11 51.12
N GLN A 793 3.06 36.83 50.51
CA GLN A 793 1.80 36.75 51.23
C GLN A 793 1.14 35.39 50.97
N PRO A 794 1.47 34.35 51.76
CA PRO A 794 0.93 33.02 51.52
C PRO A 794 -0.57 32.96 51.80
N GLU A 795 -1.27 32.13 51.03
CA GLU A 795 -2.63 31.70 51.31
C GLU A 795 -2.68 30.78 52.54
N VAL A 796 -3.81 30.83 53.24
CA VAL A 796 -4.04 30.08 54.48
C VAL A 796 -5.03 28.97 54.23
N ILE A 797 -4.61 27.73 54.45
CA ILE A 797 -5.41 26.52 54.28
C ILE A 797 -5.84 26.03 55.66
N LEU A 798 -7.15 25.85 55.86
CA LEU A 798 -7.77 25.35 57.08
C LEU A 798 -8.56 24.08 56.77
N VAL A 799 -8.28 22.99 57.48
CA VAL A 799 -9.04 21.73 57.39
C VAL A 799 -9.80 21.52 58.69
N LEU A 800 -11.12 21.39 58.58
CA LEU A 800 -12.04 21.27 59.70
C LEU A 800 -12.46 19.81 59.91
N HIS A 801 -12.35 19.37 61.15
CA HIS A 801 -12.90 18.10 61.60
C HIS A 801 -14.40 18.26 61.94
N PRO A 802 -15.25 17.26 61.64
CA PRO A 802 -16.65 17.26 62.05
C PRO A 802 -16.83 17.48 63.56
N ASP A 803 -16.01 16.81 64.37
CA ASP A 803 -16.04 16.85 65.83
C ASP A 803 -15.74 18.26 66.40
N LEU A 804 -15.02 19.11 65.66
CA LEU A 804 -14.77 20.52 66.03
C LEU A 804 -16.00 21.42 65.83
N LEU A 805 -17.06 20.89 65.21
CA LEU A 805 -18.31 21.59 64.89
C LEU A 805 -19.48 21.13 65.75
N ASP A 806 -19.28 20.17 66.66
CA ASP A 806 -20.28 19.70 67.61
C ASP A 806 -20.13 20.42 68.96
N PRO A 807 -21.23 20.79 69.66
CA PRO A 807 -21.14 21.41 70.97
C PRO A 807 -20.57 20.42 72.00
N PRO A 808 -19.79 20.88 72.99
CA PRO A 808 -19.30 20.00 74.06
C PRO A 808 -20.48 19.39 74.82
N PRO A 809 -20.40 18.12 75.25
CA PRO A 809 -21.44 17.51 76.07
C PRO A 809 -21.61 18.32 77.36
N ALA A 810 -22.87 18.60 77.73
CA ALA A 810 -23.21 19.37 78.92
C ALA A 810 -22.60 18.72 80.17
N GLU A 811 -21.86 19.50 80.98
CA GLU A 811 -21.34 19.07 82.27
C GLU A 811 -22.49 18.58 83.18
N PRO A 812 -22.37 17.41 83.84
CA PRO A 812 -23.32 17.01 84.86
C PRO A 812 -23.13 17.89 86.11
N ALA A 813 -24.26 18.33 86.67
CA ALA A 813 -24.33 19.10 87.91
C ALA A 813 -23.70 18.33 89.10
N PRO A 814 -23.16 19.03 90.12
CA PRO A 814 -22.56 18.38 91.28
C PRO A 814 -23.66 17.98 92.28
N GLU A 815 -23.80 16.69 92.56
CA GLU A 815 -24.55 16.21 93.74
C GLU A 815 -23.64 15.40 94.67
N SER A 816 -23.38 16.04 95.82
CA SER A 816 -23.19 15.57 97.20
C SER A 816 -22.64 14.17 97.51
N ASP A 817 -21.61 14.19 98.36
CA ASP A 817 -21.18 13.14 99.29
C ASP A 817 -22.32 12.48 100.07
N ASP A 818 -22.24 11.16 100.27
CA ASP A 818 -22.34 10.54 101.60
C ASP A 818 -21.81 9.08 101.62
N LEU A 819 -21.09 8.77 102.69
CA LEU A 819 -20.48 7.49 103.07
C LEU A 819 -21.50 6.56 103.79
N GLU A 820 -21.53 5.25 103.47
CA GLU A 820 -21.38 4.12 104.44
C GLU A 820 -21.71 2.71 103.86
N LEU A 821 -20.68 1.85 103.91
CA LEU A 821 -20.64 0.45 104.39
C LEU A 821 -21.92 -0.42 104.49
N LEU A 822 -22.03 -1.49 103.68
CA LEU A 822 -21.86 -2.92 104.04
C LEU A 822 -22.46 -3.91 103.00
N GLY A 823 -21.58 -4.80 102.50
CA GLY A 823 -21.78 -6.17 102.01
C GLY A 823 -23.12 -6.65 101.39
N ALA A 824 -23.05 -6.99 100.10
CA ALA A 824 -23.41 -8.32 99.55
C ALA A 824 -23.25 -8.35 98.02
N SER A 825 -22.47 -9.30 97.51
CA SER A 825 -22.58 -9.82 96.13
C SER A 825 -23.73 -10.85 96.09
N PRO A 826 -24.30 -11.28 94.93
CA PRO A 826 -23.85 -11.03 93.55
C PRO A 826 -24.97 -10.69 92.54
N SER A 827 -24.63 -10.00 91.47
CA SER A 827 -25.06 -10.21 90.06
C SER A 827 -24.76 -8.93 89.26
N PRO A 828 -24.05 -8.98 88.12
CA PRO A 828 -23.75 -7.78 87.34
C PRO A 828 -25.02 -7.26 86.67
N PRO A 829 -25.49 -6.03 86.98
CA PRO A 829 -26.39 -5.34 86.09
C PRO A 829 -25.64 -4.96 84.81
N ALA A 830 -26.37 -5.01 83.70
CA ALA A 830 -25.91 -4.75 82.35
C ALA A 830 -24.97 -3.52 82.26
N PRO A 831 -23.94 -3.55 81.40
CA PRO A 831 -23.22 -2.34 81.08
C PRO A 831 -24.21 -1.32 80.51
N SER A 832 -24.34 -0.19 81.20
CA SER A 832 -24.84 1.04 80.58
C SER A 832 -24.04 1.27 79.30
N PRO A 833 -24.70 1.74 78.22
CA PRO A 833 -24.04 1.91 76.94
C PRO A 833 -22.81 2.80 77.14
N ALA A 834 -21.66 2.30 76.67
CA ALA A 834 -20.52 3.15 76.36
C ALA A 834 -21.03 4.39 75.60
N PRO A 835 -20.42 5.58 75.81
CA PRO A 835 -20.81 6.79 75.09
C PRO A 835 -20.97 6.41 73.63
N SER A 836 -22.17 6.63 73.10
CA SER A 836 -22.47 6.46 71.69
C SER A 836 -21.33 7.10 70.94
N SER A 837 -20.51 6.28 70.29
CA SER A 837 -19.50 6.71 69.34
C SER A 837 -20.24 7.46 68.25
N ALA A 838 -20.41 8.77 68.49
CA ALA A 838 -20.83 9.73 67.50
C ALA A 838 -19.94 9.49 66.28
N SER A 839 -20.59 9.32 65.14
CA SER A 839 -20.00 8.89 63.89
C SER A 839 -18.73 9.68 63.55
N SER A 840 -17.56 9.06 63.73
CA SER A 840 -16.26 9.57 63.26
C SER A 840 -16.12 9.49 61.73
N ASP A 841 -17.24 9.42 61.01
CA ASP A 841 -17.33 9.09 59.59
C ASP A 841 -17.71 10.31 58.73
N ALA A 842 -17.82 11.48 59.35
CA ALA A 842 -18.09 12.71 58.64
C ALA A 842 -16.81 13.21 57.91
N PRO A 843 -16.91 13.58 56.62
CA PRO A 843 -15.75 13.99 55.82
C PRO A 843 -15.16 15.32 56.29
N LEU A 844 -13.82 15.40 56.33
CA LEU A 844 -13.06 16.63 56.54
C LEU A 844 -13.50 17.72 55.53
N ARG A 845 -13.47 18.98 55.96
CA ARG A 845 -13.87 20.15 55.16
C ARG A 845 -12.73 21.14 55.04
N THR A 846 -12.37 21.54 53.82
CA THR A 846 -11.28 22.49 53.57
C THR A 846 -11.78 23.89 53.22
N LEU A 847 -11.13 24.90 53.78
CA LEU A 847 -11.29 26.32 53.45
C LEU A 847 -9.91 26.89 53.07
N ILE A 848 -9.87 27.73 52.04
CA ILE A 848 -8.64 28.45 51.66
C ILE A 848 -8.94 29.95 51.66
N PHE A 849 -8.10 30.70 52.36
CA PHE A 849 -8.17 32.15 52.45
C PHE A 849 -6.99 32.79 51.69
N SER A 850 -7.27 33.89 51.00
CA SER A 850 -6.24 34.74 50.39
C SER A 850 -5.38 35.42 51.45
N ALA A 851 -4.27 36.00 51.01
CA ALA A 851 -3.47 36.96 51.77
C ALA A 851 -4.29 38.07 52.45
N SER A 852 -5.35 38.56 51.79
CA SER A 852 -6.25 39.59 52.32
C SER A 852 -7.32 39.05 53.29
N GLY A 853 -7.32 37.74 53.57
CA GLY A 853 -8.30 37.06 54.41
C GLY A 853 -9.67 36.85 53.75
N SER A 854 -9.75 36.99 52.42
CA SER A 854 -10.94 36.67 51.63
C SER A 854 -11.00 35.18 51.33
N LEU A 855 -12.20 34.60 51.32
CA LEU A 855 -12.36 33.18 51.03
C LEU A 855 -12.25 32.91 49.52
N VAL A 856 -11.26 32.11 49.11
CA VAL A 856 -11.00 31.76 47.71
C VAL A 856 -11.40 30.32 47.36
N TYR A 857 -11.63 29.48 48.37
CA TYR A 857 -12.16 28.13 48.21
C TYR A 857 -12.95 27.69 49.46
N ASN A 858 -14.10 27.02 49.27
CA ASN A 858 -15.05 26.70 50.34
C ASN A 858 -15.74 25.35 50.14
N GLU A 859 -15.63 24.44 51.12
CA GLU A 859 -16.34 23.15 51.15
C GLU A 859 -17.51 23.08 52.13
N LEU A 860 -17.73 24.11 52.97
CA LEU A 860 -18.81 24.09 53.95
C LEU A 860 -20.19 24.15 53.28
N THR A 861 -20.29 24.81 52.13
CA THR A 861 -21.55 25.05 51.41
C THR A 861 -21.58 24.43 50.01
N THR A 862 -20.51 23.76 49.58
CA THR A 862 -20.38 23.18 48.25
C THR A 862 -20.23 21.66 48.35
N ASN A 863 -20.67 20.92 47.32
CA ASN A 863 -20.46 19.47 47.24
C ASN A 863 -19.14 19.12 46.52
N THR A 864 -18.11 19.94 46.76
CA THR A 864 -16.76 19.71 46.24
C THR A 864 -15.83 19.37 47.38
N GLN A 865 -14.81 18.55 47.11
CA GLN A 865 -13.80 18.19 48.09
C GLN A 865 -12.41 18.36 47.47
N LEU A 866 -11.51 19.02 48.18
CA LEU A 866 -10.13 19.25 47.81
C LEU A 866 -9.38 17.97 48.11
N VAL A 867 -8.92 17.34 47.05
CA VAL A 867 -8.15 16.10 47.14
C VAL A 867 -6.68 16.43 47.32
N ALA A 868 -6.19 17.44 46.60
CA ALA A 868 -4.79 17.84 46.69
C ALA A 868 -4.49 19.20 46.05
N ILE A 869 -3.25 19.64 46.23
CA ILE A 869 -2.63 20.84 45.64
C ILE A 869 -1.39 20.37 44.89
N ALA A 870 -1.31 20.67 43.59
CA ALA A 870 -0.25 20.14 42.74
C ALA A 870 0.28 21.19 41.77
N ARG A 871 1.53 21.07 41.32
CA ARG A 871 2.08 21.93 40.27
C ARG A 871 2.12 21.18 38.93
N LEU A 872 1.53 21.79 37.90
CA LEU A 872 1.61 21.31 36.52
C LEU A 872 2.92 21.77 35.87
N GLU A 873 3.48 20.95 34.98
CA GLU A 873 4.67 21.30 34.20
C GLU A 873 4.38 22.53 33.32
N GLY A 874 5.19 23.58 33.45
CA GLY A 874 5.04 24.85 32.71
C GLY A 874 4.16 25.91 33.41
N GLU A 875 3.45 25.57 34.49
CA GLU A 875 2.66 26.52 35.28
C GLU A 875 3.49 27.13 36.42
N THR A 876 3.25 28.42 36.69
CA THR A 876 3.97 29.16 37.76
C THR A 876 3.28 29.04 39.12
N ALA A 877 1.96 28.95 39.14
CA ALA A 877 1.15 28.74 40.35
C ALA A 877 0.68 27.27 40.43
N PRO A 878 0.47 26.72 41.64
CA PRO A 878 -0.14 25.41 41.80
C PRO A 878 -1.63 25.42 41.41
N VAL A 879 -2.17 24.22 41.18
CA VAL A 879 -3.56 23.96 40.86
C VAL A 879 -4.23 23.17 41.98
N LEU A 880 -5.51 23.45 42.20
CA LEU A 880 -6.35 22.69 43.13
C LEU A 880 -6.92 21.48 42.41
N VAL A 881 -6.75 20.29 42.99
CA VAL A 881 -7.40 19.07 42.51
C VAL A 881 -8.62 18.80 43.36
N ILE A 882 -9.80 18.91 42.76
CA ILE A 882 -11.07 18.79 43.48
C ILE A 882 -11.93 17.66 42.91
N THR A 883 -12.69 16.99 43.77
CA THR A 883 -13.71 16.01 43.39
C THR A 883 -15.10 16.61 43.56
N GLN A 884 -15.99 16.30 42.61
CA GLN A 884 -17.42 16.59 42.67
C GLN A 884 -18.18 15.31 42.29
N GLY A 885 -18.57 14.52 43.30
CA GLY A 885 -19.01 13.13 43.08
C GLY A 885 -17.86 12.29 42.52
N ASP A 886 -18.09 11.61 41.40
CA ASP A 886 -17.10 10.75 40.73
C ASP A 886 -16.17 11.51 39.76
N ARG A 887 -16.36 12.83 39.58
CA ARG A 887 -15.56 13.63 38.66
C ARG A 887 -14.43 14.35 39.39
N VAL A 888 -13.21 14.18 38.90
CA VAL A 888 -12.03 14.97 39.30
C VAL A 888 -11.91 16.15 38.35
N THR A 889 -11.71 17.36 38.88
CA THR A 889 -11.41 18.56 38.10
C THR A 889 -10.19 19.28 38.67
N LEU A 890 -9.35 19.80 37.78
CA LEU A 890 -8.21 20.65 38.13
C LEU A 890 -8.66 22.11 38.04
N ARG A 891 -8.33 22.94 39.03
CA ARG A 891 -8.60 24.37 38.99
C ARG A 891 -7.32 25.20 39.13
N ARG A 892 -7.08 26.13 38.20
CA ARG A 892 -5.97 27.10 38.28
C ARG A 892 -6.42 28.41 38.90
N TRP A 893 -5.48 29.09 39.54
CA TRP A 893 -5.69 30.47 39.95
C TRP A 893 -5.77 31.42 38.75
N LEU A 894 -6.76 32.32 38.75
CA LEU A 894 -6.83 33.46 37.86
C LEU A 894 -6.72 34.75 38.67
N ALA A 895 -5.69 35.55 38.41
CA ALA A 895 -5.45 36.83 39.11
C ALA A 895 -6.58 37.85 38.92
N SER A 896 -7.39 37.72 37.87
CA SER A 896 -8.63 38.45 37.67
C SER A 896 -9.66 37.48 37.09
N PRO A 897 -10.70 37.08 37.84
CA PRO A 897 -11.31 37.77 38.99
C PRO A 897 -10.87 37.30 40.39
N GLN A 898 -9.62 36.87 40.59
CA GLN A 898 -9.10 36.33 41.87
C GLN A 898 -9.84 35.09 42.36
N ARG A 899 -9.91 34.05 41.53
CA ARG A 899 -10.55 32.77 41.88
C ARG A 899 -9.90 31.59 41.18
N PHE A 900 -10.16 30.40 41.72
CA PHE A 900 -9.81 29.14 41.08
C PHE A 900 -10.84 28.73 40.03
N GLU A 901 -10.42 28.59 38.78
CA GLU A 901 -11.26 28.17 37.66
C GLU A 901 -10.82 26.84 37.04
N PRO A 902 -11.76 26.03 36.50
CA PRO A 902 -11.45 24.77 35.85
C PRO A 902 -10.43 24.90 34.71
N ILE A 903 -9.58 23.89 34.57
CA ILE A 903 -8.65 23.72 33.44
C ILE A 903 -9.13 22.51 32.62
N ASP A 904 -9.20 22.67 31.31
CA ASP A 904 -9.61 21.60 30.39
C ASP A 904 -8.56 20.51 30.18
#